data_AF-A0A845LR11-F1
#
_entry.id   AF-A0A845LR11-F1
#
_cell.length_a   1.000
_cell.length_b   1.000
_cell.length_c   1.000
_cell.angle_alpha   90.00
_cell.angle_beta   90.00
_cell.angle_gamma   90.00
#
_symmetry.space_group_name_H-M   'P 1'
#
loop_
_entity.id
_entity.type
_entity.pdbx_description
1 polymer ?
#
loop_
_entity_poly.entity_id
_entity_poly.type
_entity_poly.pdbx_seq_one_letter_code
_entity_poly.pdbx_strand_id
1 'polypeptide(L)'
;MTTQNSHCLKGRITRGLKARTTIFAYILLAALTLSGCQQKNLAPAPGIEQPAGDVPAALEQELQVREDLLKELLAGYTFYKGTATIKDDSVISSETERDKLNGSGEHYLTSDEVLVYDPKTEAVYLIARSMYYIGEDSFTFTDLPTGVSTRSTQYYSGENHEYYGTGILVKKELMGATATAGGSGSSTEKASDYELVFTNNPVRMRPMDRVILTNPPPHKTYWVTLSSPAVDSVLVSGVTNQPEEVPYEVLNLMPNLPDITFNRTYNHGLDSYAQLTNGFYGYPSGYFECEYTEVTVEEALEAAEEIRDAQESQKAYEAMAENQPEAWKETARLGDALAGAADASAGIQEIVTRAAGEGVLSGGDSNTILRAADALVSDPEVTRQLERMDPLPEGASVSSQEQTSNQPETSGTPRKLEGVVLEASGETGAGPEQQRLTSTCAAALPELEGAFQAYADAARSFSSGLSELRAMAPITADTDADAVLVILEDLFGAAESLEKADSRTEALLNPLHTVLSRLNRQGEAPSEVKYERLNTLFKVWAGDAFLDSEPGSAPNVNLEEGTTLPSGYPVEVVPLPKNAKLIISEALPDSEGQPSGYTLTLKTSAAPSEIAAYYTSVFSAVAGVETTKMGDMTIFSGQRLGFEFSVMVTANSMGGTELSMVQISVMAE
;
A
#
# COMPACT_ATOMS: atom_id res chain seq x y z
N MET A 1 -52.61 36.76 -2.59
CA MET A 1 -51.84 37.48 -1.56
C MET A 1 -50.37 37.17 -1.84
N THR A 2 -49.74 37.93 -2.75
CA THR A 2 -48.77 39.04 -2.48
C THR A 2 -47.47 38.51 -1.86
N THR A 3 -46.26 38.65 -2.45
CA THR A 3 -45.75 39.71 -3.35
C THR A 3 -44.47 39.28 -4.07
N GLN A 4 -44.28 39.79 -5.29
CA GLN A 4 -43.02 39.90 -6.03
C GLN A 4 -42.02 40.85 -5.33
N ASN A 5 -40.72 40.72 -5.63
CA ASN A 5 -39.93 41.85 -6.14
C ASN A 5 -38.60 41.43 -6.79
N SER A 6 -38.44 41.88 -8.03
CA SER A 6 -37.24 42.00 -8.84
C SER A 6 -36.38 43.19 -8.42
N HIS A 7 -35.06 43.18 -8.67
CA HIS A 7 -34.42 44.28 -9.41
C HIS A 7 -33.01 43.96 -9.91
N CYS A 8 -32.80 44.36 -11.16
CA CYS A 8 -31.57 44.37 -11.94
C CYS A 8 -30.89 45.74 -11.82
N LEU A 9 -29.56 45.83 -11.81
CA LEU A 9 -28.85 47.06 -12.15
C LEU A 9 -27.47 46.79 -12.78
N LYS A 10 -27.36 47.15 -14.06
CA LYS A 10 -26.13 47.31 -14.84
C LYS A 10 -25.48 48.65 -14.50
N GLY A 11 -24.15 48.68 -14.46
CA GLY A 11 -23.34 49.90 -14.51
C GLY A 11 -21.99 49.64 -15.18
N ARG A 12 -21.80 50.21 -16.38
CA ARG A 12 -20.56 50.22 -17.18
C ARG A 12 -19.89 51.58 -16.97
N ILE A 13 -18.60 51.64 -16.62
CA ILE A 13 -17.68 52.74 -17.03
C ILE A 13 -16.30 52.15 -17.37
N THR A 14 -15.72 52.77 -18.39
CA THR A 14 -14.63 52.38 -19.29
C THR A 14 -13.23 52.91 -18.92
N ARG A 15 -12.23 52.18 -19.46
CA ARG A 15 -10.89 52.61 -19.98
C ARG A 15 -9.75 52.91 -18.98
N GLY A 16 -8.75 52.03 -19.03
CA GLY A 16 -7.47 52.35 -19.67
C GLY A 16 -6.21 52.33 -18.79
N LEU A 17 -5.33 51.33 -18.98
CA LEU A 17 -3.97 51.56 -19.49
C LEU A 17 -3.27 50.21 -19.77
N LYS A 18 -2.60 50.13 -20.92
CA LYS A 18 -1.74 49.03 -21.34
C LYS A 18 -0.38 49.08 -20.64
N ALA A 19 0.28 47.93 -20.67
CA ALA A 19 1.71 47.68 -20.52
C ALA A 19 2.22 47.46 -19.09
N ARG A 20 2.25 46.18 -18.66
CA ARG A 20 3.35 45.50 -17.93
C ARG A 20 2.96 44.13 -17.33
N THR A 21 2.27 43.27 -18.10
CA THR A 21 1.68 42.03 -17.57
C THR A 21 2.01 40.78 -18.37
N THR A 22 3.27 40.64 -18.82
CA THR A 22 3.72 39.41 -19.50
C THR A 22 4.93 38.74 -18.83
N ILE A 23 5.43 39.27 -17.71
CA ILE A 23 6.54 38.65 -16.94
C ILE A 23 6.08 38.21 -15.53
N PHE A 24 4.98 38.75 -15.01
CA PHE A 24 4.42 38.36 -13.70
C PHE A 24 3.54 37.10 -13.74
N ALA A 25 3.13 36.64 -14.93
CA ALA A 25 2.24 35.48 -15.07
C ALA A 25 2.99 34.14 -15.09
N TYR A 26 4.30 34.13 -15.35
CA TYR A 26 5.10 32.90 -15.33
C TYR A 26 5.65 32.56 -13.94
N ILE A 27 5.87 33.55 -13.08
CA ILE A 27 6.37 33.33 -11.72
C ILE A 27 5.22 32.92 -10.77
N LEU A 28 3.98 33.32 -11.06
CA LEU A 28 2.82 32.90 -10.25
C LEU A 28 2.33 31.48 -10.58
N LEU A 29 2.69 30.91 -11.74
CA LEU A 29 2.31 29.54 -12.12
C LEU A 29 3.23 28.47 -11.50
N ALA A 30 4.46 28.83 -11.12
CA ALA A 30 5.39 27.93 -10.42
C ALA A 30 5.21 27.93 -8.89
N ALA A 31 4.44 28.88 -8.34
CA ALA A 31 4.17 28.98 -6.90
C ALA A 31 2.78 28.47 -6.48
N LEU A 32 1.97 27.99 -7.42
CA LEU A 32 0.61 27.47 -7.17
C LEU A 32 0.49 25.94 -7.27
N THR A 33 1.60 25.22 -7.42
CA THR A 33 1.62 23.74 -7.42
C THR A 33 1.83 23.11 -6.04
N LEU A 34 1.94 23.91 -4.97
CA LEU A 34 2.12 23.42 -3.60
C LEU A 34 1.25 24.22 -2.62
N SER A 35 -0.08 24.12 -2.74
CA SER A 35 -1.06 24.36 -1.66
C SER A 35 -2.47 24.20 -2.22
N GLY A 36 -3.23 23.25 -1.68
CA GLY A 36 -4.60 22.97 -2.11
C GLY A 36 -5.56 24.12 -1.81
N CYS A 37 -6.33 24.54 -2.82
CA CYS A 37 -7.74 24.95 -2.68
C CYS A 37 -8.42 25.19 -4.05
N GLN A 38 -9.50 24.42 -4.28
CA GLN A 38 -10.63 24.58 -5.21
C GLN A 38 -10.39 24.77 -6.73
N GLN A 39 -10.82 23.76 -7.51
CA GLN A 39 -11.34 23.97 -8.87
C GLN A 39 -12.71 23.32 -9.04
N LYS A 40 -13.74 24.17 -9.07
CA LYS A 40 -14.99 23.92 -9.79
C LYS A 40 -14.72 24.05 -11.29
N ASN A 41 -15.17 23.06 -12.07
CA ASN A 41 -15.49 23.11 -13.50
C ASN A 41 -14.55 23.93 -14.40
N LEU A 42 -13.46 23.33 -14.86
CA LEU A 42 -12.81 23.68 -16.13
C LEU A 42 -12.47 22.38 -16.87
N ALA A 43 -13.01 22.23 -18.08
CA ALA A 43 -12.75 21.10 -18.95
C ALA A 43 -11.23 20.99 -19.26
N PRO A 44 -10.66 19.78 -19.33
CA PRO A 44 -9.26 19.60 -19.66
C PRO A 44 -9.00 20.05 -21.11
N ALA A 45 -7.96 20.86 -21.29
CA ALA A 45 -7.43 21.20 -22.59
C ALA A 45 -6.85 19.94 -23.28
N PRO A 46 -6.90 19.85 -24.62
CA PRO A 46 -6.40 18.68 -25.35
C PRO A 46 -4.90 18.49 -25.10
N GLY A 47 -4.51 17.23 -24.90
CA GLY A 47 -3.18 16.81 -24.51
C GLY A 47 -2.09 17.36 -25.42
N ILE A 48 -1.14 18.06 -24.81
CA ILE A 48 0.21 18.18 -25.34
C ILE A 48 0.93 16.96 -24.80
N GLU A 49 1.28 16.01 -25.66
CA GLU A 49 2.30 15.02 -25.37
C GLU A 49 3.54 15.79 -24.89
N GLN A 50 3.86 15.70 -23.60
CA GLN A 50 5.15 16.13 -23.11
C GLN A 50 6.16 15.09 -23.61
N PRO A 51 7.08 15.45 -24.53
CA PRO A 51 8.22 14.58 -24.78
C PRO A 51 8.95 14.39 -23.45
N ALA A 52 9.48 13.18 -23.22
CA ALA A 52 10.53 12.96 -22.23
C ALA A 52 11.74 13.82 -22.63
N GLY A 53 11.68 15.11 -22.30
CA GLY A 53 12.76 16.05 -22.50
C GLY A 53 13.74 15.84 -21.37
N ASP A 54 15.00 15.62 -21.72
CA ASP A 54 16.12 15.67 -20.79
C ASP A 54 15.90 16.86 -19.84
N VAL A 55 15.88 16.57 -18.53
CA VAL A 55 15.88 17.61 -17.52
C VAL A 55 17.08 18.50 -17.84
N PRO A 56 16.90 19.81 -18.08
CA PRO A 56 18.02 20.65 -18.46
C PRO A 56 19.12 20.51 -17.40
N ALA A 57 20.36 20.26 -17.79
CA ALA A 57 21.47 20.05 -16.83
C ALA A 57 21.61 21.17 -15.78
N ALA A 58 21.12 22.38 -16.10
CA ALA A 58 21.03 23.49 -15.16
C ALA A 58 20.01 23.26 -14.02
N LEU A 59 18.88 22.62 -14.30
CA LEU A 59 17.87 22.25 -13.32
C LEU A 59 18.33 21.07 -12.45
N GLU A 60 19.00 20.07 -13.04
CA GLU A 60 19.64 18.99 -12.26
C GLU A 60 20.68 19.55 -11.28
N GLN A 61 21.50 20.49 -11.74
CA GLN A 61 22.48 21.15 -10.88
C GLN A 61 21.82 21.96 -9.76
N GLU A 62 20.70 22.65 -10.04
CA GLU A 62 19.94 23.40 -9.04
C GLU A 62 19.27 22.47 -8.01
N LEU A 63 18.73 21.34 -8.45
CA LEU A 63 18.17 20.31 -7.57
C LEU A 63 19.25 19.71 -6.67
N GLN A 64 20.41 19.38 -7.22
CA GLN A 64 21.54 18.86 -6.43
C GLN A 64 22.00 19.87 -5.37
N VAL A 65 22.15 21.15 -5.74
CA VAL A 65 22.53 22.21 -4.78
C VAL A 65 21.49 22.33 -3.67
N ARG A 66 20.20 22.20 -4.00
CA ARG A 66 19.11 22.25 -3.02
C ARG A 66 19.09 21.02 -2.11
N GLU A 67 19.38 19.84 -2.63
CA GLU A 67 19.50 18.61 -1.84
C GLU A 67 20.70 18.65 -0.90
N ASP A 68 21.86 19.11 -1.39
CA ASP A 68 23.06 19.28 -0.58
C ASP A 68 22.83 20.29 0.55
N LEU A 69 22.15 21.41 0.22
CA LEU A 69 21.71 22.41 1.19
C LEU A 69 20.76 21.82 2.23
N LEU A 70 19.78 21.02 1.81
CA LEU A 70 18.83 20.37 2.71
C LEU A 70 19.55 19.40 3.66
N LYS A 71 20.47 18.57 3.14
CA LYS A 71 21.29 17.67 3.95
C LYS A 71 22.14 18.42 4.97
N GLU A 72 22.80 19.51 4.56
CA GLU A 72 23.59 20.35 5.47
C GLU A 72 22.72 20.95 6.59
N LEU A 73 21.49 21.39 6.27
CA LEU A 73 20.57 21.92 7.26
C LEU A 73 20.01 20.85 8.20
N LEU A 74 19.63 19.67 7.67
CA LEU A 74 19.10 18.56 8.47
C LEU A 74 20.13 18.02 9.46
N ALA A 75 21.42 18.05 9.11
CA ALA A 75 22.51 17.67 10.02
C ALA A 75 22.59 18.53 11.30
N GLY A 76 21.90 19.67 11.35
CA GLY A 76 21.77 20.51 12.54
C GLY A 76 20.63 20.12 13.49
N TYR A 77 19.86 19.08 13.19
CA TYR A 77 18.71 18.60 13.98
C TYR A 77 18.96 17.19 14.51
N THR A 78 18.28 16.86 15.61
CA THR A 78 18.30 15.50 16.19
C THR A 78 17.04 14.76 15.78
N PHE A 79 17.19 13.52 15.31
CA PHE A 79 16.09 12.69 14.84
C PHE A 79 15.87 11.52 15.78
N TYR A 80 14.62 11.09 15.89
CA TYR A 80 14.24 9.91 16.65
C TYR A 80 13.35 9.00 15.82
N LYS A 81 13.52 7.69 15.98
CA LYS A 81 12.61 6.67 15.46
C LYS A 81 12.12 5.83 16.62
N GLY A 82 10.85 5.44 16.61
CA GLY A 82 10.34 4.59 17.66
C GLY A 82 8.84 4.39 17.59
N THR A 83 8.28 3.91 18.69
CA THR A 83 6.87 3.50 18.77
C THR A 83 6.18 4.22 19.91
N ALA A 84 4.88 4.43 19.71
CA ALA A 84 3.97 4.97 20.69
C ALA A 84 2.75 4.07 20.78
N THR A 85 2.49 3.55 21.97
CA THR A 85 1.41 2.60 22.21
C THR A 85 0.42 3.19 23.22
N ILE A 86 -0.85 3.13 22.88
CA ILE A 86 -1.96 3.45 23.77
C ILE A 86 -2.78 2.18 23.90
N LYS A 87 -2.91 1.68 25.13
CA LYS A 87 -3.89 0.66 25.47
C LYS A 87 -5.01 1.31 26.26
N ASP A 88 -6.22 1.27 25.72
CA ASP A 88 -7.45 1.71 26.37
C ASP A 88 -8.27 0.48 26.79
N ASP A 89 -8.50 0.33 28.09
CA ASP A 89 -9.54 -0.53 28.63
C ASP A 89 -10.83 0.31 28.70
N SER A 90 -11.79 0.00 27.85
CA SER A 90 -13.11 0.61 27.86
C SER A 90 -14.00 -0.18 28.83
N VAL A 91 -14.67 0.49 29.75
CA VAL A 91 -15.82 -0.11 30.45
C VAL A 91 -17.05 0.67 30.04
N ILE A 92 -17.95 0.00 29.34
CA ILE A 92 -19.18 0.57 28.81
C ILE A 92 -20.29 0.29 29.81
N SER A 93 -20.99 1.31 30.26
CA SER A 93 -22.27 1.14 30.95
C SER A 93 -23.24 2.20 30.47
N SER A 94 -24.53 1.89 30.45
CA SER A 94 -25.58 2.89 30.33
C SER A 94 -26.83 2.38 31.02
N GLU A 95 -27.49 3.28 31.72
CA GLU A 95 -28.78 3.03 32.34
C GLU A 95 -29.75 4.07 31.80
N THR A 96 -30.55 3.67 30.82
CA THR A 96 -31.71 4.45 30.38
C THR A 96 -32.95 3.89 31.08
N GLU A 97 -34.04 4.65 31.12
CA GLU A 97 -35.31 4.18 31.72
C GLU A 97 -35.87 2.91 31.04
N ARG A 98 -35.38 2.57 29.85
CA ARG A 98 -35.87 1.47 29.02
C ARG A 98 -34.89 0.30 28.94
N ASP A 99 -33.60 0.61 28.82
CA ASP A 99 -32.57 -0.37 28.50
C ASP A 99 -31.33 -0.19 29.39
N LYS A 100 -30.72 -1.32 29.75
CA LYS A 100 -29.43 -1.36 30.43
C LYS A 100 -28.37 -1.88 29.47
N LEU A 101 -27.35 -1.09 29.20
CA LEU A 101 -26.15 -1.51 28.47
C LEU A 101 -25.03 -1.70 29.47
N ASN A 102 -24.32 -2.82 29.41
CA ASN A 102 -23.08 -3.03 30.15
C ASN A 102 -22.10 -3.76 29.25
N GLY A 103 -20.84 -3.38 29.26
CA GLY A 103 -19.81 -3.96 28.44
C GLY A 103 -18.42 -3.54 28.85
N SER A 104 -17.46 -4.07 28.14
CA SER A 104 -16.07 -3.69 28.24
C SER A 104 -15.39 -3.99 26.92
N GLY A 105 -14.31 -3.29 26.65
CA GLY A 105 -13.45 -3.57 25.53
C GLY A 105 -12.01 -3.24 25.81
N GLU A 106 -11.16 -3.73 24.94
CA GLU A 106 -9.74 -3.41 24.91
C GLU A 106 -9.43 -2.84 23.53
N HIS A 107 -8.77 -1.70 23.50
CA HIS A 107 -8.31 -1.05 22.27
C HIS A 107 -6.82 -0.79 22.37
N TYR A 108 -6.14 -0.96 21.24
CA TYR A 108 -4.73 -0.72 21.08
C TYR A 108 -4.54 0.21 19.89
N LEU A 109 -3.90 1.35 20.14
CA LEU A 109 -3.36 2.23 19.10
C LEU A 109 -1.84 2.19 19.19
N THR A 110 -1.20 1.66 18.17
CA THR A 110 0.26 1.70 18.01
C THR A 110 0.60 2.68 16.89
N SER A 111 1.57 3.55 17.12
CA SER A 111 2.06 4.50 16.13
C SER A 111 3.57 4.36 16.02
N ASP A 112 4.05 3.91 14.86
CA ASP A 112 5.46 3.97 14.50
C ASP A 112 5.74 5.39 14.02
N GLU A 113 6.67 6.09 14.65
CA GLU A 113 6.87 7.53 14.44
C GLU A 113 8.33 7.84 14.10
N VAL A 114 8.51 8.79 13.18
CA VAL A 114 9.78 9.46 12.91
C VAL A 114 9.65 10.89 13.38
N LEU A 115 10.53 11.31 14.28
CA LEU A 115 10.47 12.59 14.96
C LEU A 115 11.72 13.43 14.68
N VAL A 116 11.57 14.74 14.85
CA VAL A 116 12.67 15.71 14.82
C VAL A 116 12.57 16.68 15.97
N TYR A 117 13.67 16.86 16.69
CA TYR A 117 13.82 17.91 17.68
C TYR A 117 14.30 19.21 17.02
N ASP A 118 13.49 20.25 17.09
CA ASP A 118 13.87 21.59 16.65
C ASP A 118 14.44 22.41 17.82
N PRO A 119 15.76 22.71 17.83
CA PRO A 119 16.39 23.44 18.92
C PRO A 119 15.91 24.90 19.04
N LYS A 120 15.21 25.45 18.04
CA LYS A 120 14.72 26.83 18.09
C LYS A 120 13.38 26.96 18.79
N THR A 121 12.47 26.04 18.49
CA THR A 121 11.15 25.99 19.13
C THR A 121 11.14 25.11 20.38
N GLU A 122 12.23 24.36 20.61
CA GLU A 122 12.39 23.43 21.73
C GLU A 122 11.24 22.41 21.78
N ALA A 123 10.78 21.99 20.61
CA ALA A 123 9.68 21.06 20.40
C ALA A 123 10.13 19.87 19.55
N VAL A 124 9.49 18.73 19.77
CA VAL A 124 9.69 17.51 18.98
C VAL A 124 8.49 17.36 18.05
N TYR A 125 8.73 17.37 16.74
CA TYR A 125 7.71 17.30 15.70
C TYR A 125 7.69 15.93 15.03
N LEU A 126 6.51 15.51 14.57
CA LEU A 126 6.32 14.36 13.71
C LEU A 126 6.75 14.69 12.28
N ILE A 127 7.67 13.91 11.70
CA ILE A 127 8.00 13.97 10.27
C ILE A 127 7.19 12.94 9.48
N ALA A 128 7.02 11.75 10.06
CA ALA A 128 6.20 10.69 9.50
C ALA A 128 5.65 9.80 10.61
N ARG A 129 4.52 9.14 10.38
CA ARG A 129 4.04 8.04 11.24
C ARG A 129 3.16 7.03 10.52
N SER A 130 3.18 5.78 10.99
CA SER A 130 2.24 4.73 10.63
C SER A 130 1.44 4.34 11.87
N MET A 131 0.12 4.50 11.81
CA MET A 131 -0.77 4.20 12.92
C MET A 131 -1.58 2.95 12.65
N TYR A 132 -1.67 2.09 13.65
CA TYR A 132 -2.41 0.84 13.67
C TYR A 132 -3.37 0.88 14.84
N TYR A 133 -4.66 0.70 14.56
CA TYR A 133 -5.70 0.65 15.58
C TYR A 133 -6.37 -0.71 15.53
N ILE A 134 -6.43 -1.40 16.66
CA ILE A 134 -7.22 -2.60 16.84
C ILE A 134 -8.03 -2.48 18.12
N GLY A 135 -9.18 -3.13 18.18
CA GLY A 135 -9.90 -3.24 19.44
C GLY A 135 -11.12 -4.11 19.35
N GLU A 136 -11.58 -4.55 20.51
CA GLU A 136 -12.81 -5.33 20.67
C GLU A 136 -13.62 -4.76 21.82
N ASP A 137 -14.87 -4.38 21.55
CA ASP A 137 -15.86 -4.06 22.58
C ASP A 137 -16.89 -5.20 22.67
N SER A 138 -17.13 -5.72 23.87
CA SER A 138 -18.21 -6.66 24.14
C SER A 138 -19.24 -6.04 25.08
N PHE A 139 -20.48 -5.93 24.63
CA PHE A 139 -21.56 -5.36 25.42
C PHE A 139 -22.80 -6.24 25.45
N THR A 140 -23.51 -6.17 26.57
CA THR A 140 -24.79 -6.80 26.82
C THR A 140 -25.84 -5.71 26.93
N PHE A 141 -26.79 -5.74 26.00
CA PHE A 141 -27.99 -4.94 26.05
C PHE A 141 -29.08 -5.73 26.77
N THR A 142 -29.72 -5.16 27.77
CA THR A 142 -30.87 -5.75 28.47
C THR A 142 -32.07 -4.84 28.34
N ASP A 143 -33.11 -5.31 27.63
CA ASP A 143 -34.41 -4.67 27.60
C ASP A 143 -35.07 -4.85 28.97
N LEU A 144 -35.15 -3.78 29.76
CA LEU A 144 -35.65 -3.85 31.14
C LEU A 144 -37.12 -4.31 31.22
N PRO A 145 -38.03 -3.84 30.33
CA PRO A 145 -39.39 -4.37 30.24
C PRO A 145 -39.51 -5.87 29.99
N THR A 146 -38.72 -6.45 29.08
CA THR A 146 -38.84 -7.87 28.72
C THR A 146 -37.90 -8.78 29.52
N GLY A 147 -36.85 -8.20 30.13
CA GLY A 147 -35.77 -8.92 30.79
C GLY A 147 -34.85 -9.69 29.83
N VAL A 148 -35.01 -9.50 28.52
CA VAL A 148 -34.19 -10.18 27.51
C VAL A 148 -32.86 -9.45 27.40
N SER A 149 -31.78 -10.21 27.57
CA SER A 149 -30.42 -9.73 27.35
C SER A 149 -29.85 -10.28 26.04
N THR A 150 -29.24 -9.41 25.24
CA THR A 150 -28.53 -9.77 24.01
C THR A 150 -27.09 -9.27 24.13
N ARG A 151 -26.14 -10.16 23.86
CA ARG A 151 -24.72 -9.81 23.79
C ARG A 151 -24.35 -9.50 22.34
N SER A 152 -23.55 -8.46 22.15
CA SER A 152 -22.96 -8.09 20.87
C SER A 152 -21.49 -7.78 21.08
N THR A 153 -20.70 -8.08 20.06
CA THR A 153 -19.29 -7.69 19.98
C THR A 153 -19.10 -6.72 18.82
N GLN A 154 -18.24 -5.74 19.02
CA GLN A 154 -17.80 -4.78 18.03
C GLN A 154 -16.29 -4.90 17.88
N TYR A 155 -15.82 -4.95 16.64
CA TYR A 155 -14.40 -5.02 16.32
C TYR A 155 -14.00 -3.74 15.62
N TYR A 156 -12.81 -3.26 15.96
CA TYR A 156 -12.23 -2.07 15.38
C TYR A 156 -10.92 -2.45 14.73
N SER A 157 -10.70 -1.99 13.52
CA SER A 157 -9.41 -2.11 12.84
C SER A 157 -9.16 -0.91 11.95
N GLY A 158 -7.92 -0.45 11.87
CA GLY A 158 -7.55 0.65 10.99
C GLY A 158 -6.05 0.76 10.84
N GLU A 159 -5.63 1.21 9.66
CA GLU A 159 -4.25 1.51 9.31
C GLU A 159 -4.19 2.85 8.58
N ASN A 160 -3.30 3.74 9.02
CA ASN A 160 -3.16 5.08 8.43
C ASN A 160 -1.70 5.53 8.44
N HIS A 161 -1.21 5.91 7.27
CA HIS A 161 0.15 6.43 7.09
C HIS A 161 0.13 7.93 6.83
N GLU A 162 0.96 8.67 7.55
CA GLU A 162 1.02 10.12 7.48
C GLU A 162 2.46 10.60 7.31
N TYR A 163 2.76 11.19 6.16
CA TYR A 163 3.98 11.92 5.91
C TYR A 163 3.73 13.43 6.03
N TYR A 164 4.49 14.09 6.92
CA TYR A 164 4.40 15.53 7.20
C TYR A 164 5.54 16.34 6.56
N GLY A 165 6.64 15.68 6.22
CA GLY A 165 7.80 16.28 5.57
C GLY A 165 8.88 16.76 6.54
N THR A 166 10.07 16.99 6.01
CA THR A 166 11.31 17.32 6.74
C THR A 166 11.45 18.83 7.01
N GLY A 167 10.33 19.52 7.17
CA GLY A 167 10.26 20.95 7.38
C GLY A 167 10.28 21.77 6.09
N ILE A 168 9.80 23.00 6.17
CA ILE A 168 9.78 23.94 5.04
C ILE A 168 11.10 24.70 5.02
N LEU A 169 11.80 24.64 3.88
CA LEU A 169 12.99 25.45 3.62
C LEU A 169 12.60 26.92 3.43
N VAL A 170 12.99 27.78 4.37
CA VAL A 170 12.70 29.22 4.36
C VAL A 170 14.01 30.01 4.37
N LYS A 171 14.08 31.06 3.55
CA LYS A 171 15.21 32.00 3.58
C LYS A 171 15.08 32.93 4.79
N LYS A 172 16.09 33.01 5.65
CA LYS A 172 16.09 33.83 6.88
C LYS A 172 15.82 35.32 6.62
N GLU A 173 16.21 35.83 5.45
CA GLU A 173 15.92 37.20 5.05
C GLU A 173 14.41 37.49 4.95
N LEU A 174 13.60 36.50 4.52
CA LEU A 174 12.15 36.64 4.40
C LEU A 174 11.44 36.60 5.75
N MET A 175 12.01 35.90 6.74
CA MET A 175 11.53 35.89 8.14
C MET A 175 11.74 37.25 8.83
N GLY A 176 12.79 37.99 8.47
CA GLY A 176 13.09 39.33 9.02
C GLY A 176 12.50 40.49 8.22
N ALA A 177 12.10 40.27 6.95
CA ALA A 177 11.70 41.33 6.02
C ALA A 177 10.23 41.74 6.16
N THR A 178 9.89 42.33 7.31
CA THR A 178 9.03 43.54 7.31
C THR A 178 9.84 44.81 6.94
N ALA A 179 11.12 44.67 6.58
CA ALA A 179 12.01 45.78 6.29
C ALA A 179 12.78 45.60 4.96
N THR A 180 12.43 46.46 4.00
CA THR A 180 13.27 46.97 2.90
C THR A 180 13.78 45.99 1.83
N ALA A 181 12.99 45.89 0.76
CA ALA A 181 13.41 45.36 -0.54
C ALA A 181 14.43 46.31 -1.23
N GLY A 182 15.61 45.80 -1.58
CA GLY A 182 16.56 46.55 -2.41
C GLY A 182 17.97 45.98 -2.43
N GLY A 183 18.17 44.83 -3.10
CA GLY A 183 19.52 44.30 -3.30
C GLY A 183 19.55 43.14 -4.29
N SER A 184 19.80 43.43 -5.57
CA SER A 184 20.14 42.45 -6.60
C SER A 184 21.61 42.07 -6.44
N GLY A 185 21.90 41.05 -5.64
CA GLY A 185 23.23 40.47 -5.47
C GLY A 185 23.26 39.03 -5.95
N SER A 186 24.10 38.76 -6.94
CA SER A 186 24.53 37.42 -7.36
C SER A 186 25.01 36.62 -6.14
N SER A 187 24.20 35.69 -5.64
CA SER A 187 24.49 34.89 -4.44
C SER A 187 24.90 33.47 -4.82
N THR A 188 26.12 33.09 -4.47
CA THR A 188 26.36 31.73 -4.01
C THR A 188 25.53 31.55 -2.74
N GLU A 189 24.41 30.86 -2.86
CA GLU A 189 23.51 30.57 -1.75
C GLU A 189 24.26 29.75 -0.71
N LYS A 190 24.32 30.22 0.54
CA LYS A 190 24.95 29.50 1.65
C LYS A 190 23.87 28.93 2.55
N ALA A 191 24.11 27.76 3.14
CA ALA A 191 23.20 27.16 4.13
C ALA A 191 22.89 28.07 5.32
N SER A 192 23.82 28.97 5.66
CA SER A 192 23.60 30.01 6.66
C SER A 192 22.39 30.91 6.40
N ASP A 193 21.97 31.05 5.13
CA ASP A 193 20.90 31.97 4.71
C ASP A 193 19.52 31.33 4.78
N TYR A 194 19.46 30.02 5.02
CA TYR A 194 18.24 29.23 5.07
C TYR A 194 18.02 28.58 6.43
N GLU A 195 16.79 28.19 6.68
CA GLU A 195 16.38 27.37 7.81
C GLU A 195 15.23 26.45 7.44
N LEU A 196 15.12 25.34 8.17
CA LEU A 196 13.96 24.47 8.15
C LEU A 196 12.99 24.92 9.23
N VAL A 197 11.70 24.96 8.86
CA VAL A 197 10.61 25.32 9.76
C VAL A 197 9.65 24.14 9.85
N PHE A 198 9.51 23.58 11.05
CA PHE A 198 8.67 22.42 11.33
C PHE A 198 7.31 22.78 11.93
N THR A 199 6.98 24.06 12.08
CA THR A 199 5.76 24.51 12.79
C THR A 199 4.44 24.06 12.15
N ASN A 200 4.48 23.55 10.92
CA ASN A 200 3.30 22.98 10.26
C ASN A 200 3.13 21.48 10.55
N ASN A 201 4.15 20.83 11.11
CA ASN A 201 4.11 19.44 11.49
C ASN A 201 3.44 19.32 12.88
N PRO A 202 2.75 18.20 13.17
CA PRO A 202 2.20 17.98 14.51
C PRO A 202 3.32 17.87 15.54
N VAL A 203 3.08 18.43 16.72
CA VAL A 203 3.99 18.33 17.85
C VAL A 203 3.72 17.01 18.58
N ARG A 204 4.78 16.27 18.89
CA ARG A 204 4.74 15.05 19.72
C ARG A 204 5.11 15.35 21.17
N MET A 205 6.13 16.17 21.38
CA MET A 205 6.59 16.53 22.73
C MET A 205 6.87 18.03 22.83
N ARG A 206 6.55 18.59 24.00
CA ARG A 206 6.93 19.95 24.39
C ARG A 206 7.84 19.88 25.63
N PRO A 207 9.15 19.67 25.43
CA PRO A 207 10.18 19.69 26.47
C PRO A 207 9.98 20.76 27.55
N MET A 208 9.68 21.99 27.14
CA MET A 208 9.53 23.14 28.04
C MET A 208 8.28 23.08 28.91
N ASP A 209 7.17 22.58 28.36
CA ASP A 209 5.90 22.43 29.08
C ASP A 209 5.86 21.16 29.92
N ARG A 210 6.84 20.27 29.74
CA ARG A 210 6.93 18.95 30.37
C ARG A 210 5.76 18.04 30.03
N VAL A 211 5.38 18.05 28.76
CA VAL A 211 4.23 17.29 28.24
C VAL A 211 4.60 16.47 27.01
N ILE A 212 4.09 15.24 26.96
CA ILE A 212 4.01 14.39 25.75
C ILE A 212 2.55 14.39 25.30
N LEU A 213 2.32 14.62 24.01
CA LEU A 213 1.02 14.47 23.38
C LEU A 213 0.84 12.98 23.03
N THR A 214 -0.20 12.36 23.57
CA THR A 214 -0.40 10.90 23.48
C THR A 214 -0.76 10.47 22.06
N ASN A 215 -1.66 11.22 21.43
CA ASN A 215 -2.10 11.01 20.06
C ASN A 215 -2.32 12.37 19.36
N PRO A 216 -1.26 12.97 18.80
CA PRO A 216 -1.39 14.17 17.98
C PRO A 216 -2.45 13.95 16.88
N PRO A 217 -3.39 14.90 16.66
CA PRO A 217 -4.53 14.69 15.76
C PRO A 217 -4.11 14.25 14.35
N PRO A 218 -4.69 13.17 13.79
CA PRO A 218 -4.41 12.74 12.43
C PRO A 218 -5.03 13.67 11.39
N HIS A 219 -4.36 13.77 10.23
CA HIS A 219 -4.89 14.44 9.04
C HIS A 219 -6.16 13.75 8.55
N LYS A 220 -6.17 12.42 8.52
CA LYS A 220 -7.36 11.63 8.20
C LYS A 220 -8.08 11.33 9.51
N THR A 221 -9.16 12.04 9.79
CA THR A 221 -9.91 11.85 11.04
C THR A 221 -10.65 10.51 11.08
N TYR A 222 -11.18 10.05 9.94
CA TYR A 222 -11.95 8.81 9.82
C TYR A 222 -11.12 7.75 9.09
N TRP A 223 -10.48 6.87 9.84
CA TRP A 223 -9.56 5.86 9.31
C TRP A 223 -9.67 4.51 10.04
N VAL A 224 -10.49 4.44 11.09
CA VAL A 224 -10.79 3.19 11.80
C VAL A 224 -12.12 2.67 11.31
N THR A 225 -12.17 1.40 10.97
CA THR A 225 -13.39 0.68 10.62
C THR A 225 -13.96 0.04 11.87
N LEU A 226 -15.15 0.47 12.27
CA LEU A 226 -15.99 -0.24 13.22
C LEU A 226 -16.74 -1.32 12.45
N SER A 227 -16.67 -2.57 12.90
CA SER A 227 -17.47 -3.68 12.38
C SER A 227 -18.22 -4.37 13.52
N SER A 228 -19.43 -4.85 13.26
CA SER A 228 -20.23 -5.59 14.24
C SER A 228 -21.07 -6.62 13.52
N PRO A 229 -21.36 -7.80 14.13
CA PRO A 229 -22.33 -8.74 13.60
C PRO A 229 -23.76 -8.18 13.50
N ALA A 230 -24.02 -6.97 14.00
CA ALA A 230 -25.34 -6.36 14.00
C ALA A 230 -25.44 -5.07 13.14
N VAL A 231 -24.33 -4.51 12.67
CA VAL A 231 -24.31 -3.21 11.99
C VAL A 231 -23.30 -3.25 10.83
N ASP A 232 -23.67 -2.64 9.70
CA ASP A 232 -22.74 -2.41 8.58
C ASP A 232 -21.47 -1.73 9.07
N SER A 233 -20.34 -2.04 8.44
CA SER A 233 -19.05 -1.44 8.81
C SER A 233 -19.09 0.07 8.58
N VAL A 234 -18.75 0.85 9.60
CA VAL A 234 -18.74 2.32 9.54
C VAL A 234 -17.32 2.82 9.79
N LEU A 235 -16.87 3.76 8.96
CA LEU A 235 -15.66 4.50 9.26
C LEU A 235 -15.93 5.45 10.44
N VAL A 236 -15.20 5.24 11.51
CA VAL A 236 -15.24 6.05 12.72
C VAL A 236 -13.94 6.82 12.87
N SER A 237 -13.99 7.91 13.63
CA SER A 237 -12.76 8.51 14.13
C SER A 237 -12.10 7.55 15.10
N GLY A 238 -10.77 7.40 15.05
CA GLY A 238 -10.04 6.56 16.01
C GLY A 238 -10.55 6.82 17.43
N VAL A 239 -11.19 5.81 18.03
CA VAL A 239 -11.93 5.96 19.28
C VAL A 239 -10.95 5.75 20.42
N THR A 240 -10.08 6.73 20.62
CA THR A 240 -9.19 6.72 21.77
C THR A 240 -9.71 7.73 22.78
N ASN A 241 -9.84 7.30 24.03
CA ASN A 241 -10.41 8.10 25.12
C ASN A 241 -9.32 8.54 26.12
N GLN A 242 -8.07 8.49 25.69
CA GLN A 242 -6.86 8.85 26.41
C GLN A 242 -6.79 10.37 26.65
N PRO A 243 -6.04 10.81 27.67
CA PRO A 243 -5.76 12.22 27.84
C PRO A 243 -4.94 12.73 26.65
N GLU A 244 -5.31 13.86 26.06
CA GLU A 244 -4.58 14.50 24.93
C GLU A 244 -3.10 14.71 25.27
N GLU A 245 -2.82 14.97 26.55
CA GLU A 245 -1.52 15.35 27.07
C GLU A 245 -1.23 14.61 28.37
N VAL A 246 -0.04 14.03 28.45
CA VAL A 246 0.46 13.39 29.67
C VAL A 246 1.65 14.19 30.19
N PRO A 247 1.59 14.74 31.41
CA PRO A 247 2.74 15.40 32.01
C PRO A 247 3.81 14.36 32.32
N TYR A 248 5.07 14.76 32.33
CA TYR A 248 6.16 13.89 32.77
C TYR A 248 7.06 14.65 33.75
N GLU A 249 7.62 13.93 34.71
CA GLU A 249 8.55 14.53 35.69
C GLU A 249 10.02 14.48 35.21
N VAL A 250 10.33 13.60 34.24
CA VAL A 250 11.70 13.31 33.79
C VAL A 250 11.80 13.16 32.26
N LEU A 251 11.74 14.27 31.51
CA LEU A 251 12.53 14.48 30.27
C LEU A 251 13.46 15.67 30.50
N ASN A 252 14.10 15.68 31.66
CA ASN A 252 15.04 16.74 31.97
C ASN A 252 16.24 16.58 31.02
N LEU A 253 16.28 17.43 29.96
CA LEU A 253 17.43 17.84 29.14
C LEU A 253 17.50 17.37 27.66
N MET A 254 16.42 16.99 26.97
CA MET A 254 16.52 16.64 25.53
C MET A 254 16.91 17.83 24.65
N PRO A 255 18.19 17.86 24.23
CA PRO A 255 18.57 17.54 22.84
C PRO A 255 19.49 16.31 22.65
N ASN A 256 19.89 15.57 23.70
CA ASN A 256 20.96 14.56 23.59
C ASN A 256 20.68 13.25 24.35
N LEU A 257 19.42 12.87 24.55
CA LEU A 257 19.13 11.55 25.08
C LEU A 257 19.15 10.57 23.91
N PRO A 258 20.01 9.53 23.94
CA PRO A 258 20.04 8.52 22.88
C PRO A 258 18.76 7.70 22.86
N ASP A 259 18.08 7.55 24.01
CA ASP A 259 16.83 6.81 24.13
C ASP A 259 15.82 7.59 24.99
N ILE A 260 14.56 7.53 24.59
CA ILE A 260 13.40 8.12 25.24
C ILE A 260 12.41 6.99 25.53
N THR A 261 12.32 6.56 26.78
CA THR A 261 11.30 5.59 27.20
C THR A 261 10.40 6.23 28.23
N PHE A 262 9.09 6.16 28.01
CA PHE A 262 8.09 6.68 28.93
C PHE A 262 6.89 5.75 28.98
N ASN A 263 6.40 5.46 30.18
CA ASN A 263 5.20 4.67 30.38
C ASN A 263 4.39 5.29 31.53
N ARG A 264 3.10 5.50 31.29
CA ARG A 264 2.18 6.05 32.29
C ARG A 264 0.78 5.50 32.13
N THR A 265 0.22 5.02 33.24
CA THR A 265 -1.19 4.70 33.35
C THR A 265 -2.03 5.95 33.57
N TYR A 266 -3.25 5.96 33.04
CA TYR A 266 -4.26 6.98 33.28
C TYR A 266 -5.59 6.34 33.66
N ASN A 267 -6.34 7.06 34.48
CA ASN A 267 -7.69 6.70 34.90
C ASN A 267 -8.53 7.98 34.88
N HIS A 268 -9.56 8.05 34.03
CA HIS A 268 -10.49 9.17 34.04
C HIS A 268 -11.60 8.99 35.09
N GLY A 269 -12.01 10.10 35.71
CA GLY A 269 -13.15 10.12 36.65
C GLY A 269 -14.51 10.20 35.94
N LEU A 270 -15.57 9.75 36.64
CA LEU A 270 -16.96 9.59 36.15
C LEU A 270 -17.61 10.84 35.51
N ASP A 271 -17.27 12.05 35.96
CA ASP A 271 -18.02 13.27 35.61
C ASP A 271 -17.67 13.86 34.23
N SER A 272 -16.46 13.58 33.71
CA SER A 272 -15.95 14.18 32.47
C SER A 272 -16.48 13.51 31.19
N TYR A 273 -16.79 12.20 31.23
CA TYR A 273 -17.15 11.43 30.03
C TYR A 273 -18.63 11.55 29.65
N ALA A 274 -19.52 11.67 30.65
CA ALA A 274 -20.97 11.77 30.44
C ALA A 274 -21.40 12.99 29.59
N GLN A 275 -20.56 14.03 29.50
CA GLN A 275 -20.84 15.23 28.70
C GLN A 275 -20.52 15.07 27.20
N LEU A 276 -19.67 14.09 26.83
CA LEU A 276 -19.18 13.92 25.46
C LEU A 276 -19.98 12.88 24.67
N THR A 277 -20.59 11.89 25.32
CA THR A 277 -21.17 10.70 24.67
C THR A 277 -22.70 10.59 24.76
N ASN A 278 -23.41 11.65 25.14
CA ASN A 278 -24.88 11.65 25.25
C ASN A 278 -25.46 10.53 26.14
N GLY A 279 -24.75 10.12 27.21
CA GLY A 279 -25.26 9.19 28.22
C GLY A 279 -24.73 7.75 28.16
N PHE A 280 -23.70 7.47 27.36
CA PHE A 280 -22.91 6.24 27.47
C PHE A 280 -21.74 6.45 28.43
N TYR A 281 -21.70 5.70 29.52
CA TYR A 281 -20.68 5.76 30.55
C TYR A 281 -19.50 4.89 30.12
N GLY A 282 -18.44 5.50 29.60
CA GLY A 282 -17.14 4.89 29.39
C GLY A 282 -16.23 5.21 30.59
N TYR A 283 -15.59 4.21 31.20
CA TYR A 283 -14.43 4.42 32.05
C TYR A 283 -13.18 4.17 31.18
N PRO A 284 -12.57 5.18 30.54
CA PRO A 284 -11.28 4.95 29.91
C PRO A 284 -10.21 4.92 30.99
N SER A 285 -9.80 3.70 31.32
CA SER A 285 -8.55 3.42 32.01
C SER A 285 -7.59 2.85 30.98
N GLY A 286 -6.31 3.11 31.13
CA GLY A 286 -5.36 2.61 30.15
C GLY A 286 -3.94 2.93 30.51
N TYR A 287 -3.05 2.65 29.57
CA TYR A 287 -1.68 3.12 29.64
C TYR A 287 -1.23 3.68 28.30
N PHE A 288 -0.36 4.67 28.41
CA PHE A 288 0.35 5.25 27.30
C PHE A 288 1.83 4.94 27.49
N GLU A 289 2.44 4.39 26.46
CA GLU A 289 3.86 4.05 26.41
C GLU A 289 4.47 4.61 25.13
N CYS A 290 5.72 5.04 25.21
CA CYS A 290 6.50 5.33 24.03
C CYS A 290 7.98 5.00 24.26
N GLU A 291 8.61 4.53 23.20
CA GLU A 291 10.02 4.17 23.14
C GLU A 291 10.61 4.75 21.84
N TYR A 292 11.53 5.69 21.95
CA TYR A 292 12.21 6.29 20.81
C TYR A 292 13.72 6.25 20.99
N THR A 293 14.44 5.96 19.92
CA THR A 293 15.90 5.98 19.88
C THR A 293 16.37 7.04 18.90
N GLU A 294 17.43 7.74 19.27
CA GLU A 294 18.13 8.71 18.43
C GLU A 294 18.72 7.97 17.23
N VAL A 295 18.43 8.48 16.04
CA VAL A 295 18.88 7.89 14.77
C VAL A 295 19.63 8.92 13.94
N THR A 296 20.41 8.44 12.99
CA THR A 296 21.07 9.29 12.00
C THR A 296 20.04 9.97 11.09
N VAL A 297 20.45 11.04 10.40
CA VAL A 297 19.59 11.72 9.42
C VAL A 297 19.21 10.75 8.31
N GLU A 298 20.15 9.92 7.86
CA GLU A 298 19.95 8.92 6.82
C GLU A 298 18.87 7.90 7.23
N GLU A 299 18.98 7.29 8.41
CA GLU A 299 18.00 6.33 8.94
C GLU A 299 16.61 6.96 9.13
N ALA A 300 16.55 8.22 9.59
CA ALA A 300 15.29 8.93 9.76
C ALA A 300 14.61 9.21 8.41
N LEU A 301 15.38 9.61 7.39
CA LEU A 301 14.87 9.87 6.06
C LEU A 301 14.41 8.60 5.36
N GLU A 302 15.15 7.50 5.48
CA GLU A 302 14.77 6.18 4.97
C GLU A 302 13.45 5.72 5.60
N ALA A 303 13.33 5.74 6.93
CA ALA A 303 12.09 5.38 7.61
C ALA A 303 10.91 6.30 7.24
N ALA A 304 11.16 7.60 7.05
CA ALA A 304 10.12 8.53 6.63
C ALA A 304 9.70 8.32 5.16
N GLU A 305 10.62 7.87 4.31
CA GLU A 305 10.37 7.50 2.91
C GLU A 305 9.56 6.21 2.81
N GLU A 306 9.87 5.18 3.61
CA GLU A 306 9.04 3.97 3.73
C GLU A 306 7.57 4.31 4.06
N ILE A 307 7.36 5.18 5.06
CA ILE A 307 6.01 5.63 5.46
C ILE A 307 5.35 6.47 4.35
N ARG A 308 6.12 7.31 3.65
CA ARG A 308 5.62 8.10 2.51
C ARG A 308 5.16 7.19 1.39
N ASP A 309 5.95 6.18 1.05
CA ASP A 309 5.65 5.25 -0.05
C ASP A 309 4.46 4.35 0.29
N ALA A 310 4.32 3.93 1.56
CA ALA A 310 3.11 3.28 2.08
C ALA A 310 1.89 4.21 1.99
N GLN A 311 2.03 5.48 2.39
CA GLN A 311 0.97 6.48 2.26
C GLN A 311 0.59 6.72 0.79
N GLU A 312 1.56 6.83 -0.12
CA GLU A 312 1.31 7.04 -1.55
C GLU A 312 0.65 5.82 -2.18
N SER A 313 1.03 4.61 -1.77
CA SER A 313 0.38 3.37 -2.16
C SER A 313 -1.08 3.35 -1.69
N GLN A 314 -1.33 3.62 -0.40
CA GLN A 314 -2.68 3.72 0.15
C GLN A 314 -3.53 4.79 -0.57
N LYS A 315 -2.98 6.00 -0.77
CA LYS A 315 -3.66 7.08 -1.49
C LYS A 315 -3.92 6.73 -2.95
N ALA A 316 -2.99 6.04 -3.60
CA ALA A 316 -3.15 5.58 -4.97
C ALA A 316 -4.33 4.61 -5.07
N TYR A 317 -4.44 3.63 -4.16
CA TYR A 317 -5.57 2.70 -4.13
C TYR A 317 -6.90 3.39 -3.83
N GLU A 318 -6.97 4.22 -2.79
CA GLU A 318 -8.19 4.94 -2.40
C GLU A 318 -8.65 5.90 -3.50
N ALA A 319 -7.73 6.68 -4.09
CA ALA A 319 -8.06 7.63 -5.16
C ALA A 319 -8.45 6.93 -6.47
N MET A 320 -7.86 5.78 -6.77
CA MET A 320 -8.24 4.96 -7.94
C MET A 320 -9.64 4.38 -7.81
N ALA A 321 -10.09 4.09 -6.58
CA ALA A 321 -11.39 3.48 -6.28
C ALA A 321 -12.53 4.49 -6.05
N GLU A 322 -12.24 5.69 -5.55
CA GLU A 322 -13.26 6.67 -5.10
C GLU A 322 -14.29 7.03 -6.19
N ASN A 323 -13.85 7.09 -7.46
CA ASN A 323 -14.69 7.42 -8.62
C ASN A 323 -15.16 6.19 -9.43
N GLN A 324 -15.09 5.00 -8.84
CA GLN A 324 -15.52 3.76 -9.48
C GLN A 324 -16.90 3.29 -8.95
N PRO A 325 -17.59 2.41 -9.70
CA PRO A 325 -18.76 1.72 -9.16
C PRO A 325 -18.45 0.97 -7.86
N GLU A 326 -19.45 0.76 -6.99
CA GLU A 326 -19.23 0.17 -5.66
C GLU A 326 -18.52 -1.19 -5.69
N ALA A 327 -18.76 -2.02 -6.71
CA ALA A 327 -18.07 -3.30 -6.86
C ALA A 327 -16.53 -3.13 -6.94
N TRP A 328 -16.04 -2.05 -7.56
CA TRP A 328 -14.61 -1.75 -7.61
C TRP A 328 -14.05 -1.22 -6.30
N LYS A 329 -14.82 -0.44 -5.55
CA LYS A 329 -14.43 0.02 -4.22
C LYS A 329 -14.27 -1.15 -3.26
N GLU A 330 -15.22 -2.09 -3.29
CA GLU A 330 -15.15 -3.29 -2.46
C GLU A 330 -14.03 -4.23 -2.91
N THR A 331 -13.81 -4.39 -4.22
CA THR A 331 -12.67 -5.15 -4.75
C THR A 331 -11.33 -4.54 -4.32
N ALA A 332 -11.19 -3.21 -4.31
CA ALA A 332 -9.97 -2.54 -3.87
C ALA A 332 -9.73 -2.74 -2.36
N ARG A 333 -10.76 -2.59 -1.52
CA ARG A 333 -10.67 -2.87 -0.07
C ARG A 333 -10.26 -4.32 0.22
N LEU A 334 -10.77 -5.26 -0.57
CA LEU A 334 -10.38 -6.68 -0.47
C LEU A 334 -8.88 -6.86 -0.81
N GLY A 335 -8.41 -6.16 -1.84
CA GLY A 335 -6.99 -6.13 -2.19
C GLY A 335 -6.12 -5.54 -1.08
N ASP A 336 -6.53 -4.42 -0.47
CA ASP A 336 -5.80 -3.82 0.65
C ASP A 336 -5.73 -4.75 1.86
N ALA A 337 -6.82 -5.46 2.18
CA ALA A 337 -6.83 -6.44 3.26
C ALA A 337 -5.89 -7.63 3.00
N LEU A 338 -5.85 -8.12 1.76
CA LEU A 338 -4.91 -9.16 1.33
C LEU A 338 -3.45 -8.68 1.41
N ALA A 339 -3.17 -7.44 1.00
CA ALA A 339 -1.84 -6.85 1.10
C ALA A 339 -1.38 -6.70 2.55
N GLY A 340 -2.26 -6.25 3.46
CA GLY A 340 -1.94 -6.16 4.88
C GLY A 340 -1.61 -7.52 5.52
N ALA A 341 -2.31 -8.59 5.12
CA ALA A 341 -2.02 -9.95 5.56
C ALA A 341 -0.67 -10.48 5.02
N ALA A 342 -0.36 -10.16 3.75
CA ALA A 342 0.91 -10.45 3.11
C ALA A 342 2.09 -9.78 3.82
N ASP A 343 2.01 -8.46 4.03
CA ASP A 343 3.05 -7.69 4.72
C ASP A 343 3.29 -8.22 6.15
N ALA A 344 2.22 -8.56 6.85
CA ALA A 344 2.33 -9.07 8.20
C ALA A 344 2.92 -10.49 8.25
N SER A 345 2.59 -11.34 7.28
CA SER A 345 3.24 -12.64 7.08
C SER A 345 4.74 -12.49 6.83
N ALA A 346 5.15 -11.56 5.97
CA ALA A 346 6.56 -11.28 5.70
C ALA A 346 7.30 -10.82 6.97
N GLY A 347 6.65 -9.96 7.78
CA GLY A 347 7.18 -9.56 9.09
C GLY A 347 7.39 -10.75 10.03
N ILE A 348 6.43 -11.68 10.11
CA ILE A 348 6.59 -12.92 10.90
C ILE A 348 7.75 -13.76 10.37
N GLN A 349 7.91 -13.91 9.05
CA GLN A 349 9.03 -14.66 8.47
C GLN A 349 10.37 -14.07 8.86
N GLU A 350 10.52 -12.75 8.82
CA GLU A 350 11.76 -12.08 9.16
C GLU A 350 12.13 -12.33 10.63
N ILE A 351 11.15 -12.20 11.53
CA ILE A 351 11.36 -12.43 12.97
C ILE A 351 11.74 -13.90 13.22
N VAL A 352 11.02 -14.83 12.60
CA VAL A 352 11.27 -16.27 12.70
C VAL A 352 12.66 -16.63 12.20
N THR A 353 13.05 -16.11 11.03
CA THR A 353 14.37 -16.34 10.43
C THR A 353 15.48 -15.80 11.33
N ARG A 354 15.29 -14.61 11.88
CA ARG A 354 16.21 -13.99 12.84
C ARG A 354 16.33 -14.79 14.13
N ALA A 355 15.21 -15.30 14.66
CA ALA A 355 15.19 -16.11 15.89
C ALA A 355 15.79 -17.51 15.68
N ALA A 356 15.54 -18.13 14.53
CA ALA A 356 16.03 -19.46 14.18
C ALA A 356 17.56 -19.49 14.02
N GLY A 357 18.17 -18.42 13.49
CA GLY A 357 19.61 -18.37 13.23
C GLY A 357 20.14 -19.57 12.42
N GLU A 358 21.46 -19.75 12.37
CA GLU A 358 22.04 -20.96 11.76
C GLU A 358 21.94 -22.14 12.74
N GLY A 359 21.00 -23.05 12.45
CA GLY A 359 21.07 -24.43 12.93
C GLY A 359 20.14 -24.84 14.07
N VAL A 360 19.16 -24.02 14.48
CA VAL A 360 18.15 -24.43 15.49
C VAL A 360 17.46 -25.74 15.09
N LEU A 361 16.98 -25.85 13.85
CA LEU A 361 16.27 -27.04 13.35
C LEU A 361 17.18 -28.19 12.88
N SER A 362 18.48 -27.96 12.71
CA SER A 362 19.41 -28.97 12.16
C SER A 362 20.30 -29.62 13.23
N GLY A 363 19.82 -29.65 14.48
CA GLY A 363 20.53 -30.25 15.61
C GLY A 363 21.32 -29.24 16.44
N GLY A 364 20.79 -28.03 16.59
CA GLY A 364 21.32 -27.01 17.50
C GLY A 364 21.44 -27.52 18.93
N ASP A 365 22.39 -26.96 19.70
CA ASP A 365 22.49 -27.29 21.12
C ASP A 365 21.30 -26.72 21.92
N SER A 366 21.05 -27.26 23.12
CA SER A 366 19.94 -26.84 23.98
C SER A 366 19.94 -25.32 24.25
N ASN A 367 21.11 -24.69 24.33
CA ASN A 367 21.19 -23.24 24.56
C ASN A 367 20.78 -22.41 23.34
N THR A 368 20.93 -22.95 22.13
CA THR A 368 20.54 -22.29 20.88
C THR A 368 19.02 -22.37 20.71
N ILE A 369 18.43 -23.53 21.01
CA ILE A 369 16.98 -23.76 21.02
C ILE A 369 16.29 -22.83 22.02
N LEU A 370 16.78 -22.80 23.27
CA LEU A 370 16.18 -21.96 24.33
C LEU A 370 16.32 -20.46 24.03
N ARG A 371 17.41 -20.02 23.39
CA ARG A 371 17.58 -18.62 22.98
C ARG A 371 16.63 -18.22 21.85
N ALA A 372 16.42 -19.08 20.87
CA ALA A 372 15.45 -18.84 19.81
C ALA A 372 14.03 -18.70 20.37
N ALA A 373 13.67 -19.57 21.32
CA ALA A 373 12.39 -19.50 22.01
C ALA A 373 12.21 -18.22 22.84
N ASP A 374 13.23 -17.84 23.62
CA ASP A 374 13.20 -16.61 24.41
C ASP A 374 13.07 -15.36 23.52
N ALA A 375 13.77 -15.34 22.37
CA ALA A 375 13.67 -14.28 21.39
C ALA A 375 12.25 -14.14 20.83
N LEU A 376 11.61 -15.24 20.41
CA LEU A 376 10.23 -15.20 19.87
C LEU A 376 9.19 -14.80 20.92
N VAL A 377 9.32 -15.28 22.16
CA VAL A 377 8.38 -14.95 23.24
C VAL A 377 8.48 -13.48 23.63
N SER A 378 9.70 -12.94 23.63
CA SER A 378 9.99 -11.59 24.11
C SER A 378 9.86 -10.52 23.03
N ASP A 379 9.79 -10.90 21.76
CA ASP A 379 9.68 -9.95 20.65
C ASP A 379 8.24 -9.41 20.53
N PRO A 380 7.98 -8.13 20.88
CA PRO A 380 6.63 -7.55 20.80
C PRO A 380 6.11 -7.52 19.36
N GLU A 381 7.01 -7.54 18.37
CA GLU A 381 6.68 -7.50 16.95
C GLU A 381 5.90 -8.73 16.52
N VAL A 382 6.15 -9.89 17.12
CA VAL A 382 5.45 -11.13 16.78
C VAL A 382 3.96 -11.01 17.07
N THR A 383 3.61 -10.46 18.24
CA THR A 383 2.20 -10.23 18.61
C THR A 383 1.57 -9.23 17.64
N ARG A 384 2.29 -8.15 17.35
CA ARG A 384 1.82 -7.08 16.47
C ARG A 384 1.51 -7.60 15.07
N GLN A 385 2.39 -8.41 14.48
CA GLN A 385 2.17 -8.97 13.15
C GLN A 385 1.05 -10.03 13.16
N LEU A 386 0.94 -10.83 14.21
CA LEU A 386 -0.19 -11.76 14.35
C LEU A 386 -1.54 -11.02 14.45
N GLU A 387 -1.59 -9.91 15.16
CA GLU A 387 -2.78 -9.06 15.26
C GLU A 387 -3.13 -8.41 13.91
N ARG A 388 -2.12 -8.04 13.10
CA ARG A 388 -2.34 -7.55 11.72
C ARG A 388 -2.83 -8.66 10.78
N MET A 389 -2.41 -9.90 11.02
CA MET A 389 -2.85 -11.09 10.29
C MET A 389 -4.16 -11.70 10.81
N ASP A 390 -4.83 -11.09 11.78
CA ASP A 390 -6.14 -11.52 12.22
C ASP A 390 -7.28 -10.73 11.53
N PRO A 391 -7.57 -10.98 10.23
CA PRO A 391 -8.84 -10.59 9.65
C PRO A 391 -9.64 -11.85 9.34
N LEU A 392 -10.56 -12.21 10.22
CA LEU A 392 -11.87 -12.82 9.93
C LEU A 392 -12.41 -13.40 11.24
N PRO A 393 -13.37 -12.73 11.92
CA PRO A 393 -13.96 -13.31 13.11
C PRO A 393 -14.55 -14.68 12.79
N GLU A 394 -14.14 -15.68 13.56
CA GLU A 394 -14.66 -17.05 13.51
C GLU A 394 -16.18 -17.04 13.72
N GLY A 395 -16.93 -17.13 12.62
CA GLY A 395 -18.39 -17.15 12.66
C GLY A 395 -19.05 -18.09 11.64
N ALA A 396 -18.28 -18.76 10.78
CA ALA A 396 -18.81 -19.68 9.77
C ALA A 396 -18.11 -21.03 9.84
N SER A 397 -18.27 -21.75 10.97
CA SER A 397 -18.27 -23.20 10.87
C SER A 397 -19.39 -23.59 9.90
N VAL A 398 -19.01 -24.20 8.78
CA VAL A 398 -19.89 -24.75 7.76
C VAL A 398 -20.74 -25.85 8.39
N SER A 399 -21.86 -25.46 9.00
CA SER A 399 -22.99 -26.34 9.21
C SER A 399 -24.15 -25.74 8.43
N SER A 400 -24.56 -26.47 7.40
CA SER A 400 -25.68 -26.19 6.52
C SER A 400 -27.02 -26.25 7.26
N GLN A 401 -27.27 -25.29 8.14
CA GLN A 401 -28.60 -24.99 8.64
C GLN A 401 -29.04 -23.62 8.14
N GLU A 402 -30.24 -23.60 7.56
CA GLU A 402 -30.92 -22.47 6.96
C GLU A 402 -30.71 -21.17 7.75
N GLN A 403 -29.87 -20.29 7.21
CA GLN A 403 -29.73 -18.91 7.71
C GLN A 403 -30.99 -18.12 7.35
N THR A 404 -31.70 -17.67 8.38
CA THR A 404 -32.76 -16.67 8.25
C THR A 404 -32.11 -15.30 7.97
N SER A 405 -32.17 -14.89 6.70
CA SER A 405 -31.95 -13.60 6.00
C SER A 405 -31.45 -12.29 6.68
N ASN A 406 -31.05 -12.22 7.95
CA ASN A 406 -30.78 -10.94 8.63
C ASN A 406 -29.51 -10.98 9.53
N GLN A 407 -28.37 -11.45 9.02
CA GLN A 407 -27.06 -11.27 9.68
C GLN A 407 -26.08 -10.53 8.75
N PRO A 408 -25.51 -9.38 9.16
CA PRO A 408 -24.49 -8.67 8.39
C PRO A 408 -23.07 -9.21 8.62
N GLU A 409 -22.29 -9.10 7.55
CA GLU A 409 -21.00 -9.75 7.32
C GLU A 409 -19.84 -8.74 7.47
N THR A 410 -18.65 -9.22 7.83
CA THR A 410 -17.46 -8.40 8.12
C THR A 410 -16.87 -7.75 6.87
N SER A 411 -16.21 -6.59 7.04
CA SER A 411 -15.56 -5.83 5.97
C SER A 411 -14.27 -6.50 5.50
N GLY A 412 -14.08 -6.57 4.19
CA GLY A 412 -12.99 -7.32 3.56
C GLY A 412 -13.33 -8.78 3.32
N THR A 413 -14.59 -9.20 3.54
CA THR A 413 -14.99 -10.56 3.19
C THR A 413 -15.41 -10.64 1.73
N PRO A 414 -15.04 -11.72 1.02
CA PRO A 414 -15.52 -11.97 -0.34
C PRO A 414 -17.05 -11.91 -0.48
N ARG A 415 -17.81 -12.10 0.61
CA ARG A 415 -19.28 -12.05 0.61
C ARG A 415 -19.87 -10.65 0.43
N LYS A 416 -19.21 -9.59 0.91
CA LYS A 416 -19.65 -8.21 0.60
C LYS A 416 -19.53 -7.91 -0.89
N LEU A 417 -18.46 -8.42 -1.49
CA LEU A 417 -18.27 -8.33 -2.93
C LEU A 417 -19.39 -9.07 -3.67
N GLU A 418 -19.78 -10.26 -3.21
CA GLU A 418 -20.93 -11.00 -3.75
C GLU A 418 -22.24 -10.20 -3.66
N GLY A 419 -22.56 -9.61 -2.50
CA GLY A 419 -23.75 -8.78 -2.31
C GLY A 419 -23.79 -7.58 -3.27
N VAL A 420 -22.70 -6.82 -3.34
CA VAL A 420 -22.57 -5.66 -4.24
C VAL A 420 -22.67 -6.07 -5.72
N VAL A 421 -22.10 -7.22 -6.08
CA VAL A 421 -22.17 -7.77 -7.44
C VAL A 421 -23.59 -8.17 -7.80
N LEU A 422 -24.30 -8.87 -6.91
CA LEU A 422 -25.69 -9.29 -7.13
C LEU A 422 -26.62 -8.09 -7.30
N GLU A 423 -26.45 -7.07 -6.47
CA GLU A 423 -27.18 -5.80 -6.59
C GLU A 423 -26.91 -5.15 -7.94
N ALA A 424 -25.64 -4.95 -8.31
CA ALA A 424 -25.24 -4.30 -9.56
C ALA A 424 -25.68 -5.07 -10.81
N SER A 425 -25.64 -6.40 -10.78
CA SER A 425 -26.12 -7.26 -11.88
C SER A 425 -27.65 -7.27 -11.99
N GLY A 426 -28.37 -7.05 -10.89
CA GLY A 426 -29.83 -7.11 -10.80
C GLY A 426 -30.55 -5.79 -11.11
N GLU A 427 -29.83 -4.67 -11.25
CA GLU A 427 -30.44 -3.37 -11.50
C GLU A 427 -31.23 -3.31 -12.82
N THR A 428 -32.37 -2.61 -12.79
CA THR A 428 -33.21 -2.44 -13.99
C THR A 428 -32.47 -1.54 -14.99
N GLY A 429 -31.95 -2.15 -16.06
CA GLY A 429 -31.13 -1.47 -17.06
C GLY A 429 -29.65 -1.82 -17.01
N ALA A 430 -29.24 -2.80 -16.19
CA ALA A 430 -27.87 -3.29 -16.14
C ALA A 430 -27.39 -3.74 -17.54
N GLY A 431 -26.19 -3.29 -17.93
CA GLY A 431 -25.53 -3.65 -19.18
C GLY A 431 -25.09 -5.13 -19.20
N PRO A 432 -24.76 -5.68 -20.38
CA PRO A 432 -24.30 -7.07 -20.51
C PRO A 432 -23.10 -7.41 -19.61
N GLU A 433 -22.12 -6.51 -19.47
CA GLU A 433 -20.97 -6.76 -18.62
C GLU A 433 -21.33 -6.72 -17.12
N GLN A 434 -22.24 -5.83 -16.70
CA GLN A 434 -22.76 -5.82 -15.33
C GLN A 434 -23.49 -7.11 -14.98
N GLN A 435 -24.30 -7.64 -15.90
CA GLN A 435 -25.04 -8.90 -15.69
C GLN A 435 -24.11 -10.12 -15.58
N ARG A 436 -22.92 -10.06 -16.18
CA ARG A 436 -21.92 -11.15 -16.14
C ARG A 436 -21.15 -11.22 -14.82
N LEU A 437 -21.09 -10.12 -14.06
CA LEU A 437 -20.32 -10.05 -12.81
C LEU A 437 -20.72 -11.13 -11.82
N THR A 438 -22.01 -11.41 -11.69
CA THR A 438 -22.48 -12.47 -10.77
C THR A 438 -21.81 -13.81 -11.08
N SER A 439 -21.72 -14.18 -12.36
CA SER A 439 -21.14 -15.46 -12.76
C SER A 439 -19.62 -15.52 -12.61
N THR A 440 -18.91 -14.43 -12.94
CA THR A 440 -17.44 -14.37 -12.85
C THR A 440 -16.98 -14.24 -11.40
N CYS A 441 -17.70 -13.47 -10.58
CA CYS A 441 -17.45 -13.36 -9.14
C CYS A 441 -17.68 -14.70 -8.43
N ALA A 442 -18.77 -15.40 -8.74
CA ALA A 442 -19.05 -16.72 -8.16
C ALA A 442 -17.94 -17.75 -8.46
N ALA A 443 -17.26 -17.63 -9.60
CA ALA A 443 -16.11 -18.46 -9.93
C ALA A 443 -14.83 -18.04 -9.19
N ALA A 444 -14.64 -16.74 -8.92
CA ALA A 444 -13.48 -16.21 -8.19
C ALA A 444 -13.56 -16.42 -6.67
N LEU A 445 -14.77 -16.46 -6.12
CA LEU A 445 -15.03 -16.48 -4.69
C LEU A 445 -14.30 -17.62 -3.95
N PRO A 446 -14.32 -18.89 -4.42
CA PRO A 446 -13.64 -19.98 -3.72
C PRO A 446 -12.13 -19.81 -3.62
N GLU A 447 -11.50 -19.17 -4.62
CA GLU A 447 -10.07 -18.91 -4.63
C GLU A 447 -9.69 -17.82 -3.63
N LEU A 448 -10.48 -16.75 -3.58
CA LEU A 448 -10.32 -15.68 -2.59
C LEU A 448 -10.54 -16.20 -1.17
N GLU A 449 -11.62 -16.93 -0.93
CA GLU A 449 -11.90 -17.57 0.36
C GLU A 449 -10.77 -18.53 0.77
N GLY A 450 -10.24 -19.30 -0.18
CA GLY A 450 -9.13 -20.21 0.05
C GLY A 450 -7.82 -19.51 0.44
N ALA A 451 -7.56 -18.30 -0.09
CA ALA A 451 -6.39 -17.50 0.29
C ALA A 451 -6.51 -16.98 1.72
N PHE A 452 -7.64 -16.37 2.07
CA PHE A 452 -7.91 -15.89 3.44
C PHE A 452 -7.91 -17.02 4.47
N GLN A 453 -8.52 -18.15 4.14
CA GLN A 453 -8.54 -19.31 5.03
C GLN A 453 -7.12 -19.84 5.31
N ALA A 454 -6.25 -19.85 4.30
CA ALA A 454 -4.86 -20.27 4.46
C ALA A 454 -4.09 -19.37 5.45
N TYR A 455 -4.24 -18.05 5.35
CA TYR A 455 -3.67 -17.13 6.33
C TYR A 455 -4.25 -17.36 7.72
N ALA A 456 -5.58 -17.44 7.85
CA ALA A 456 -6.23 -17.59 9.14
C ALA A 456 -5.82 -18.90 9.83
N ASP A 457 -5.72 -20.01 9.10
CA ASP A 457 -5.28 -21.29 9.63
C ASP A 457 -3.81 -21.25 10.07
N ALA A 458 -2.94 -20.65 9.26
CA ALA A 458 -1.52 -20.53 9.58
C ALA A 458 -1.27 -19.55 10.76
N ALA A 459 -1.98 -18.42 10.80
CA ALA A 459 -1.97 -17.47 11.91
C ALA A 459 -2.44 -18.11 13.22
N ARG A 460 -3.55 -18.87 13.19
CA ARG A 460 -4.05 -19.61 14.35
C ARG A 460 -3.04 -20.67 14.82
N SER A 461 -2.44 -21.41 13.90
CA SER A 461 -1.40 -22.39 14.23
C SER A 461 -0.20 -21.71 14.89
N PHE A 462 0.26 -20.58 14.33
CA PHE A 462 1.37 -19.82 14.88
C PHE A 462 1.05 -19.24 16.27
N SER A 463 -0.13 -18.62 16.42
CA SER A 463 -0.61 -18.07 17.71
C SER A 463 -0.75 -19.15 18.79
N SER A 464 -1.22 -20.34 18.44
CA SER A 464 -1.28 -21.49 19.34
C SER A 464 0.11 -21.90 19.81
N GLY A 465 1.06 -22.09 18.89
CA GLY A 465 2.44 -22.44 19.23
C GLY A 465 3.11 -21.37 20.10
N LEU A 466 2.89 -20.09 19.80
CA LEU A 466 3.44 -18.98 20.57
C LEU A 466 2.84 -18.93 21.98
N SER A 467 1.56 -19.24 22.12
CA SER A 467 0.89 -19.32 23.43
C SER A 467 1.44 -20.47 24.28
N GLU A 468 1.70 -21.63 23.69
CA GLU A 468 2.37 -22.75 24.37
C GLU A 468 3.78 -22.38 24.80
N LEU A 469 4.55 -21.71 23.93
CA LEU A 469 5.89 -21.24 24.24
C LEU A 469 5.89 -20.20 25.38
N ARG A 470 4.94 -19.26 25.36
CA ARG A 470 4.73 -18.26 26.43
C ARG A 470 4.36 -18.91 27.76
N ALA A 471 3.60 -20.01 27.76
CA ALA A 471 3.29 -20.74 28.98
C ALA A 471 4.53 -21.40 29.63
N MET A 472 5.60 -21.60 28.86
CA MET A 472 6.90 -22.09 29.36
C MET A 472 7.81 -20.97 29.88
N ALA A 473 7.42 -19.69 29.72
CA ALA A 473 8.22 -18.55 30.17
C ALA A 473 8.23 -18.39 31.71
N PRO A 474 9.35 -17.91 32.31
CA PRO A 474 10.59 -17.51 31.65
C PRO A 474 11.37 -18.70 31.09
N ILE A 475 11.87 -18.58 29.87
CA ILE A 475 12.70 -19.61 29.25
C ILE A 475 14.10 -19.53 29.88
N THR A 476 14.49 -20.56 30.63
CA THR A 476 15.76 -20.58 31.37
C THR A 476 16.57 -21.82 31.01
N ALA A 477 17.81 -21.92 31.50
CA ALA A 477 18.65 -23.10 31.28
C ALA A 477 18.07 -24.41 31.86
N ASP A 478 17.10 -24.33 32.76
CA ASP A 478 16.40 -25.49 33.34
C ASP A 478 15.14 -25.89 32.54
N THR A 479 14.74 -25.10 31.53
CA THR A 479 13.60 -25.41 30.65
C THR A 479 13.96 -26.59 29.73
N ASP A 480 13.03 -27.52 29.54
CA ASP A 480 13.22 -28.70 28.69
C ASP A 480 13.36 -28.32 27.22
N ALA A 481 14.60 -28.34 26.72
CA ALA A 481 14.92 -27.95 25.35
C ALA A 481 14.29 -28.86 24.29
N ASP A 482 14.07 -30.15 24.59
CA ASP A 482 13.45 -31.07 23.63
C ASP A 482 11.96 -30.74 23.46
N ALA A 483 11.28 -30.38 24.54
CA ALA A 483 9.89 -29.92 24.49
C ALA A 483 9.75 -28.56 23.78
N VAL A 484 10.70 -27.63 24.01
CA VAL A 484 10.75 -26.35 23.32
C VAL A 484 11.01 -26.53 21.81
N LEU A 485 11.89 -27.46 21.42
CA LEU A 485 12.20 -27.72 20.01
C LEU A 485 10.96 -28.14 19.22
N VAL A 486 10.11 -28.99 19.78
CA VAL A 486 8.85 -29.42 19.12
C VAL A 486 7.94 -28.22 18.85
N ILE A 487 7.79 -27.32 19.82
CA ILE A 487 6.96 -26.11 19.65
C ILE A 487 7.58 -25.17 18.59
N LEU A 488 8.91 -25.04 18.57
CA LEU A 488 9.61 -24.24 17.55
C LEU A 488 9.46 -24.85 16.15
N GLU A 489 9.50 -26.17 16.01
CA GLU A 489 9.24 -26.87 14.75
C GLU A 489 7.83 -26.56 14.23
N ASP A 490 6.82 -26.60 15.10
CA ASP A 490 5.43 -26.26 14.74
C ASP A 490 5.28 -24.78 14.36
N LEU A 491 5.93 -23.87 15.10
CA LEU A 491 5.95 -22.44 14.80
C LEU A 491 6.60 -22.13 13.44
N PHE A 492 7.73 -22.77 13.14
CA PHE A 492 8.43 -22.58 11.87
C PHE A 492 7.64 -23.21 10.71
N GLY A 493 6.96 -24.32 10.93
CA GLY A 493 6.03 -24.90 9.94
C GLY A 493 4.81 -24.00 9.68
N ALA A 494 4.28 -23.35 10.72
CA ALA A 494 3.22 -22.35 10.56
C ALA A 494 3.73 -21.11 9.80
N ALA A 495 4.95 -20.66 10.08
CA ALA A 495 5.60 -19.60 9.31
C ALA A 495 5.75 -19.98 7.83
N GLU A 496 6.27 -21.16 7.49
CA GLU A 496 6.36 -21.61 6.08
C GLU A 496 4.97 -21.66 5.39
N SER A 497 3.92 -21.97 6.16
CA SER A 497 2.54 -21.95 5.66
C SER A 497 2.06 -20.53 5.36
N LEU A 498 2.48 -19.54 6.14
CA LEU A 498 2.23 -18.12 5.88
C LEU A 498 2.94 -17.63 4.62
N GLU A 499 4.21 -18.00 4.42
CA GLU A 499 4.96 -17.69 3.20
C GLU A 499 4.27 -18.25 1.93
N LYS A 500 3.71 -19.46 2.02
CA LYS A 500 2.93 -20.05 0.91
C LYS A 500 1.62 -19.30 0.68
N ALA A 501 0.92 -18.89 1.73
CA ALA A 501 -0.28 -18.07 1.63
C ALA A 501 0.02 -16.70 1.00
N ASP A 502 1.17 -16.14 1.34
CA ASP A 502 1.71 -14.90 0.79
C ASP A 502 1.98 -14.97 -0.70
N SER A 503 2.75 -15.97 -1.14
CA SER A 503 3.00 -16.22 -2.57
C SER A 503 1.70 -16.37 -3.38
N ARG A 504 0.68 -17.03 -2.81
CA ARG A 504 -0.64 -17.17 -3.45
C ARG A 504 -1.36 -15.83 -3.55
N THR A 505 -1.22 -14.98 -2.54
CA THR A 505 -1.88 -13.68 -2.45
C THR A 505 -1.25 -12.66 -3.39
N GLU A 506 0.08 -12.62 -3.50
CA GLU A 506 0.76 -11.81 -4.52
C GLU A 506 0.29 -12.14 -5.93
N ALA A 507 0.06 -13.42 -6.23
CA ALA A 507 -0.47 -13.86 -7.52
C ALA A 507 -1.90 -13.33 -7.79
N LEU A 508 -2.70 -13.08 -6.75
CA LEU A 508 -4.02 -12.45 -6.85
C LEU A 508 -3.93 -10.92 -6.92
N LEU A 509 -3.01 -10.29 -6.19
CA LEU A 509 -2.88 -8.83 -6.14
C LEU A 509 -2.29 -8.24 -7.42
N ASN A 510 -1.33 -8.92 -8.04
CA ASN A 510 -0.66 -8.45 -9.26
C ASN A 510 -1.64 -8.10 -10.42
N PRO A 511 -2.62 -8.96 -10.77
CA PRO A 511 -3.68 -8.64 -11.72
C PRO A 511 -4.51 -7.41 -11.32
N LEU A 512 -4.88 -7.28 -10.04
CA LEU A 512 -5.67 -6.17 -9.52
C LEU A 512 -4.94 -4.84 -9.71
N HIS A 513 -3.67 -4.76 -9.29
CA HIS A 513 -2.83 -3.57 -9.45
C HIS A 513 -2.68 -3.17 -10.91
N THR A 514 -2.49 -4.15 -11.79
CA THR A 514 -2.37 -3.93 -13.24
C THR A 514 -3.65 -3.33 -13.83
N VAL A 515 -4.82 -3.87 -13.45
CA VAL A 515 -6.11 -3.40 -13.98
C VAL A 515 -6.47 -2.02 -13.44
N LEU A 516 -6.31 -1.78 -12.13
CA LEU A 516 -6.57 -0.48 -11.51
C LEU A 516 -5.66 0.62 -12.09
N SER A 517 -4.37 0.34 -12.25
CA SER A 517 -3.41 1.27 -12.87
C SER A 517 -3.82 1.67 -14.29
N ARG A 518 -4.34 0.71 -15.08
CA ARG A 518 -4.83 0.98 -16.44
C ARG A 518 -6.10 1.82 -16.44
N LEU A 519 -7.05 1.52 -15.55
CA LEU A 519 -8.28 2.30 -15.42
C LEU A 519 -7.98 3.75 -15.01
N ASN A 520 -7.04 3.96 -14.09
CA ASN A 520 -6.65 5.29 -13.66
C ASN A 520 -6.04 6.13 -14.80
N ARG A 521 -5.14 5.53 -15.60
CA ARG A 521 -4.52 6.20 -16.75
C ARG A 521 -5.51 6.57 -17.85
N GLN A 522 -6.65 5.89 -17.93
CA GLN A 522 -7.68 6.13 -18.95
C GLN A 522 -8.68 7.24 -18.59
N GLY A 523 -8.66 7.76 -17.35
CA GLY A 523 -9.61 8.79 -16.90
C GLY A 523 -11.03 8.26 -16.71
N GLU A 524 -12.06 9.04 -17.06
CA GLU A 524 -13.47 8.63 -16.97
C GLU A 524 -13.84 7.60 -18.07
N ALA A 525 -13.44 6.34 -17.87
CA ALA A 525 -13.93 5.25 -18.72
C ALA A 525 -15.45 5.06 -18.54
N PRO A 526 -16.21 4.71 -19.59
CA PRO A 526 -17.61 4.33 -19.46
C PRO A 526 -17.79 3.16 -18.50
N SER A 527 -18.91 3.11 -17.78
CA SER A 527 -19.19 2.04 -16.80
C SER A 527 -19.04 0.64 -17.40
N GLU A 528 -19.47 0.43 -18.66
CA GLU A 528 -19.33 -0.86 -19.34
C GLU A 528 -17.88 -1.35 -19.42
N VAL A 529 -16.93 -0.45 -19.76
CA VAL A 529 -15.50 -0.77 -19.80
C VAL A 529 -14.98 -1.08 -18.40
N LYS A 530 -15.44 -0.37 -17.38
CA LYS A 530 -15.07 -0.63 -15.98
C LYS A 530 -15.54 -2.01 -15.54
N TYR A 531 -16.75 -2.44 -15.91
CA TYR A 531 -17.28 -3.75 -15.54
C TYR A 531 -16.68 -4.90 -16.37
N GLU A 532 -16.37 -4.69 -17.64
CA GLU A 532 -15.60 -5.65 -18.47
C GLU A 532 -14.24 -5.97 -17.82
N ARG A 533 -13.56 -4.92 -17.33
CA ARG A 533 -12.27 -5.07 -16.63
C ARG A 533 -12.40 -5.82 -15.31
N LEU A 534 -13.50 -5.62 -14.60
CA LEU A 534 -13.78 -6.33 -13.35
C LEU A 534 -14.09 -7.82 -13.60
N ASN A 535 -14.91 -8.11 -14.63
CA ASN A 535 -15.12 -9.48 -15.11
C ASN A 535 -13.82 -10.17 -15.48
N THR A 536 -12.91 -9.44 -16.13
CA THR A 536 -11.58 -9.97 -16.49
C THR A 536 -10.78 -10.31 -15.24
N LEU A 537 -10.74 -9.42 -14.25
CA LEU A 537 -10.06 -9.66 -12.98
C LEU A 537 -10.62 -10.90 -12.25
N PHE A 538 -11.94 -11.02 -12.12
CA PHE A 538 -12.55 -12.17 -11.44
C PHE A 538 -12.27 -13.49 -12.16
N LYS A 539 -12.23 -13.49 -13.49
CA LYS A 539 -11.78 -14.68 -14.24
C LYS A 539 -10.32 -15.03 -13.95
N VAL A 540 -9.44 -14.04 -13.78
CA VAL A 540 -8.04 -14.31 -13.38
C VAL A 540 -8.00 -14.95 -12.00
N TRP A 541 -8.74 -14.41 -11.05
CA TRP A 541 -8.82 -14.96 -9.70
C TRP A 541 -9.45 -16.34 -9.63
N ALA A 542 -10.46 -16.62 -10.45
CA ALA A 542 -11.08 -17.94 -10.56
C ALA A 542 -10.15 -19.02 -11.15
N GLY A 543 -8.92 -18.66 -11.55
CA GLY A 543 -8.02 -19.54 -12.29
C GLY A 543 -8.37 -19.67 -13.78
N ASP A 544 -9.48 -19.10 -14.24
CA ASP A 544 -9.92 -19.13 -15.64
C ASP A 544 -8.98 -18.32 -16.55
N ALA A 545 -8.34 -17.25 -16.05
CA ALA A 545 -7.39 -16.45 -16.84
C ALA A 545 -5.93 -16.89 -16.70
N PHE A 546 -5.71 -18.19 -16.59
CA PHE A 546 -4.52 -18.85 -17.13
C PHE A 546 -4.79 -20.21 -17.76
N LEU A 547 -6.01 -20.75 -17.62
CA LEU A 547 -6.34 -22.15 -18.00
C LEU A 547 -7.34 -22.31 -19.15
N ASP A 548 -7.99 -21.24 -19.61
CA ASP A 548 -8.66 -21.22 -20.93
C ASP A 548 -7.74 -20.74 -22.08
N SER A 549 -6.51 -20.36 -21.76
CA SER A 549 -5.39 -20.58 -22.69
C SER A 549 -4.86 -21.97 -22.41
N GLU A 550 -5.07 -22.92 -23.33
CA GLU A 550 -4.38 -24.20 -23.30
C GLU A 550 -2.86 -24.00 -23.00
N PRO A 551 -2.21 -24.97 -22.33
CA PRO A 551 -0.77 -24.93 -22.04
C PRO A 551 0.03 -24.88 -23.35
N GLY A 552 0.26 -23.67 -23.85
CA GLY A 552 0.87 -23.43 -25.16
C GLY A 552 1.20 -21.97 -25.50
N SER A 553 0.69 -20.96 -24.78
CA SER A 553 0.98 -19.55 -25.15
C SER A 553 1.20 -18.57 -23.99
N ALA A 554 1.54 -19.02 -22.78
CA ALA A 554 2.22 -18.11 -21.87
C ALA A 554 3.65 -17.91 -22.42
N PRO A 555 4.08 -16.68 -22.76
CA PRO A 555 5.42 -16.46 -23.25
C PRO A 555 6.40 -16.95 -22.18
N ASN A 556 7.24 -17.92 -22.53
CA ASN A 556 8.25 -18.40 -21.60
C ASN A 556 9.35 -17.34 -21.55
N VAL A 557 9.26 -16.45 -20.56
CA VAL A 557 10.18 -15.32 -20.39
C VAL A 557 11.27 -15.72 -19.39
N ASN A 558 12.48 -15.91 -19.88
CA ASN A 558 13.66 -16.05 -19.04
C ASN A 558 14.80 -15.18 -19.60
N LEU A 559 14.98 -14.02 -19.00
CA LEU A 559 15.93 -13.00 -19.46
C LEU A 559 17.40 -13.38 -19.15
N GLU A 560 17.63 -14.27 -18.17
CA GLU A 560 18.95 -14.57 -17.60
C GLU A 560 19.54 -15.93 -17.98
N GLU A 561 18.72 -16.96 -18.18
CA GLU A 561 19.18 -18.30 -18.61
C GLU A 561 18.73 -18.62 -20.03
N GLY A 562 17.70 -17.91 -20.50
CA GLY A 562 17.04 -18.17 -21.78
C GLY A 562 15.97 -19.25 -21.66
N THR A 563 15.14 -19.35 -22.69
CA THR A 563 14.08 -20.36 -22.83
C THR A 563 14.42 -21.33 -23.96
N THR A 564 13.71 -22.46 -24.02
CA THR A 564 13.85 -23.46 -25.08
C THR A 564 13.04 -23.06 -26.32
N LEU A 565 13.52 -23.48 -27.49
CA LEU A 565 12.80 -23.27 -28.75
C LEU A 565 11.50 -24.09 -28.75
N PRO A 566 10.33 -23.49 -29.02
CA PRO A 566 9.07 -24.22 -29.04
C PRO A 566 9.11 -25.34 -30.10
N SER A 567 8.55 -26.49 -29.73
CA SER A 567 8.44 -27.64 -30.63
C SER A 567 7.58 -27.27 -31.83
N GLY A 568 8.13 -27.42 -33.04
CA GLY A 568 7.42 -27.12 -34.28
C GLY A 568 7.79 -25.79 -34.94
N TYR A 569 8.64 -24.96 -34.31
CA TYR A 569 9.16 -23.75 -34.95
C TYR A 569 9.90 -24.10 -36.27
N PRO A 570 9.54 -23.48 -37.41
CA PRO A 570 10.07 -23.84 -38.73
C PRO A 570 11.46 -23.21 -38.96
N VAL A 571 12.50 -23.84 -38.42
CA VAL A 571 13.90 -23.38 -38.49
C VAL A 571 14.39 -23.17 -39.93
N GLU A 572 13.85 -23.94 -40.88
CA GLU A 572 14.14 -23.84 -42.30
C GLU A 572 13.54 -22.60 -42.98
N VAL A 573 12.48 -22.00 -42.40
CA VAL A 573 11.86 -20.76 -42.87
C VAL A 573 12.69 -19.57 -42.39
N VAL A 574 12.81 -19.43 -41.06
CA VAL A 574 13.61 -18.39 -40.42
C VAL A 574 14.62 -19.02 -39.43
N PRO A 575 15.86 -19.27 -39.86
CA PRO A 575 16.89 -19.83 -38.99
C PRO A 575 17.31 -18.81 -37.92
N LEU A 576 17.71 -19.32 -36.76
CA LEU A 576 18.21 -18.50 -35.65
C LEU A 576 19.70 -18.17 -35.85
N PRO A 577 20.17 -16.98 -35.44
CA PRO A 577 21.59 -16.66 -35.46
C PRO A 577 22.37 -17.60 -34.52
N LYS A 578 23.65 -17.86 -34.86
CA LYS A 578 24.50 -18.71 -34.01
C LYS A 578 24.69 -18.07 -32.63
N ASN A 579 24.65 -18.90 -31.59
CA ASN A 579 24.77 -18.48 -30.19
C ASN A 579 23.74 -17.44 -29.75
N ALA A 580 22.61 -17.33 -30.46
CA ALA A 580 21.50 -16.51 -30.00
C ALA A 580 20.85 -17.17 -28.79
N LYS A 581 20.61 -16.37 -27.76
CA LYS A 581 19.90 -16.77 -26.56
C LYS A 581 18.44 -16.41 -26.72
N LEU A 582 17.58 -17.41 -26.80
CA LEU A 582 16.14 -17.21 -26.86
C LEU A 582 15.66 -16.81 -25.47
N ILE A 583 14.94 -15.70 -25.36
CA ILE A 583 14.53 -15.14 -24.05
C ILE A 583 13.01 -15.01 -23.92
N ILE A 584 12.30 -14.99 -25.05
CA ILE A 584 10.84 -15.04 -25.11
C ILE A 584 10.50 -15.97 -26.27
N SER A 585 9.63 -16.94 -26.02
CA SER A 585 9.05 -17.77 -27.06
C SER A 585 7.54 -17.92 -26.83
N GLU A 586 6.78 -17.76 -27.89
CA GLU A 586 5.33 -17.83 -27.89
C GLU A 586 4.87 -18.56 -29.16
N ALA A 587 3.94 -19.51 -29.02
CA ALA A 587 3.24 -20.10 -30.14
C ALA A 587 1.89 -19.39 -30.30
N LEU A 588 1.58 -18.95 -31.52
CA LEU A 588 0.34 -18.28 -31.87
C LEU A 588 -0.68 -19.33 -32.32
N PRO A 589 -1.83 -19.49 -31.62
CA PRO A 589 -2.85 -20.45 -32.01
C PRO A 589 -3.70 -19.95 -33.19
N ASP A 590 -4.24 -20.87 -33.99
CA ASP A 590 -5.33 -20.61 -34.95
C ASP A 590 -6.70 -20.60 -34.27
N SER A 591 -7.76 -20.46 -35.09
CA SER A 591 -9.15 -20.49 -34.64
C SER A 591 -9.57 -21.83 -33.99
N GLU A 592 -8.78 -22.89 -34.14
CA GLU A 592 -9.02 -24.22 -33.56
C GLU A 592 -8.09 -24.50 -32.37
N GLY A 593 -7.28 -23.53 -31.94
CA GLY A 593 -6.35 -23.66 -30.81
C GLY A 593 -5.01 -24.33 -31.17
N GLN A 594 -4.79 -24.70 -32.43
CA GLN A 594 -3.53 -25.32 -32.86
C GLN A 594 -2.47 -24.26 -33.18
N PRO A 595 -1.17 -24.49 -32.90
CA PRO A 595 -0.13 -23.51 -33.18
C PRO A 595 0.01 -23.29 -34.69
N SER A 596 -0.44 -22.12 -35.16
CA SER A 596 -0.36 -21.67 -36.56
C SER A 596 0.71 -20.61 -36.78
N GLY A 597 1.32 -20.09 -35.72
CA GLY A 597 2.47 -19.20 -35.80
C GLY A 597 3.36 -19.23 -34.58
N TYR A 598 4.44 -18.47 -34.62
CA TYR A 598 5.42 -18.35 -33.55
C TYR A 598 5.96 -16.93 -33.47
N THR A 599 6.13 -16.43 -32.25
CA THR A 599 6.86 -15.20 -31.95
C THR A 599 8.04 -15.53 -31.04
N LEU A 600 9.25 -15.19 -31.48
CA LEU A 600 10.49 -15.39 -30.74
C LEU A 600 11.19 -14.05 -30.50
N THR A 601 11.74 -13.85 -29.31
CA THR A 601 12.70 -12.77 -29.04
C THR A 601 14.02 -13.38 -28.59
N LEU A 602 15.11 -12.95 -29.23
CA LEU A 602 16.46 -13.45 -29.00
C LEU A 602 17.40 -12.30 -28.62
N LYS A 603 18.38 -12.59 -27.76
CA LYS A 603 19.55 -11.75 -27.52
C LYS A 603 20.78 -12.36 -28.18
N THR A 604 21.64 -11.53 -28.75
CA THR A 604 22.89 -12.00 -29.39
C THR A 604 24.05 -11.07 -29.05
N SER A 605 25.24 -11.64 -28.85
CA SER A 605 26.48 -10.87 -28.65
C SER A 605 27.01 -10.21 -29.92
N ALA A 606 26.48 -10.55 -31.11
CA ALA A 606 26.83 -9.90 -32.36
C ALA A 606 26.18 -8.52 -32.47
N ALA A 607 26.79 -7.60 -33.22
CA ALA A 607 26.25 -6.26 -33.44
C ALA A 607 25.02 -6.28 -34.39
N PRO A 608 24.10 -5.29 -34.32
CA PRO A 608 22.87 -5.33 -35.13
C PRO A 608 23.14 -5.41 -36.63
N SER A 609 24.22 -4.76 -37.09
CA SER A 609 24.66 -4.79 -38.48
C SER A 609 25.14 -6.17 -38.95
N GLU A 610 25.75 -6.96 -38.07
CA GLU A 610 26.21 -8.33 -38.37
C GLU A 610 25.02 -9.29 -38.49
N ILE A 611 24.04 -9.16 -37.59
CA ILE A 611 22.80 -9.94 -37.64
C ILE A 611 21.95 -9.56 -38.85
N ALA A 612 21.85 -8.28 -39.20
CA ALA A 612 21.18 -7.84 -40.42
C ALA A 612 21.87 -8.41 -41.68
N ALA A 613 23.20 -8.44 -41.72
CA ALA A 613 23.95 -9.06 -42.81
C ALA A 613 23.69 -10.58 -42.90
N TYR A 614 23.59 -11.26 -41.74
CA TYR A 614 23.21 -12.67 -41.68
C TYR A 614 21.85 -12.92 -42.33
N TYR A 615 20.79 -12.22 -41.90
CA TYR A 615 19.45 -12.41 -42.49
C TYR A 615 19.35 -11.97 -43.96
N THR A 616 20.11 -10.95 -44.37
CA THR A 616 20.24 -10.59 -45.79
C THR A 616 20.77 -11.77 -46.61
N SER A 617 21.75 -12.52 -46.09
CA SER A 617 22.28 -13.70 -46.77
C SER A 617 21.28 -14.85 -46.80
N VAL A 618 20.56 -15.08 -45.69
CA VAL A 618 19.54 -16.14 -45.53
C VAL A 618 18.40 -15.94 -46.53
N PHE A 619 17.95 -14.69 -46.70
CA PHE A 619 16.81 -14.35 -47.55
C PHE A 619 17.20 -13.96 -48.98
N SER A 620 18.49 -13.97 -49.34
CA SER A 620 18.98 -13.55 -50.66
C SER A 620 18.39 -14.34 -51.84
N ALA A 621 17.99 -15.58 -51.62
CA ALA A 621 17.39 -16.47 -52.63
C ALA A 621 15.86 -16.51 -52.57
N VAL A 622 15.22 -15.76 -51.66
CA VAL A 622 13.76 -15.74 -51.47
C VAL A 622 13.19 -14.55 -52.23
N ALA A 623 12.34 -14.83 -53.23
CA ALA A 623 11.70 -13.78 -54.00
C ALA A 623 10.63 -13.07 -53.16
N GLY A 624 10.54 -11.74 -53.29
CA GLY A 624 9.48 -10.96 -52.63
C GLY A 624 9.74 -10.60 -51.17
N VAL A 625 10.97 -10.78 -50.65
CA VAL A 625 11.33 -10.28 -49.32
C VAL A 625 11.57 -8.77 -49.38
N GLU A 626 10.81 -8.04 -48.57
CA GLU A 626 10.99 -6.62 -48.35
C GLU A 626 12.00 -6.39 -47.22
N THR A 627 12.83 -5.36 -47.36
CA THR A 627 13.79 -4.98 -46.32
C THR A 627 13.65 -3.49 -46.05
N THR A 628 13.25 -3.17 -44.83
CA THR A 628 13.06 -1.80 -44.36
C THR A 628 14.12 -1.47 -43.33
N LYS A 629 14.83 -0.34 -43.51
CA LYS A 629 15.84 0.16 -42.57
C LYS A 629 15.36 1.47 -41.94
N MET A 630 15.38 1.54 -40.62
CA MET A 630 14.95 2.71 -39.85
C MET A 630 15.97 2.96 -38.73
N GLY A 631 16.94 3.85 -38.98
CA GLY A 631 18.07 4.04 -38.06
C GLY A 631 18.90 2.75 -37.93
N ASP A 632 19.13 2.30 -36.69
CA ASP A 632 19.87 1.07 -36.38
C ASP A 632 18.98 -0.20 -36.41
N MET A 633 17.70 -0.05 -36.75
CA MET A 633 16.76 -1.15 -36.88
C MET A 633 16.63 -1.60 -38.35
N THR A 634 16.67 -2.92 -38.58
CA THR A 634 16.41 -3.53 -39.89
C THR A 634 15.29 -4.55 -39.76
N ILE A 635 14.28 -4.45 -40.62
CA ILE A 635 13.12 -5.35 -40.68
C ILE A 635 13.15 -6.08 -42.03
N PHE A 636 13.03 -7.41 -41.99
CA PHE A 636 12.84 -8.28 -43.15
C PHE A 636 11.43 -8.85 -43.07
N SER A 637 10.64 -8.72 -44.12
CA SER A 637 9.31 -9.33 -44.19
C SER A 637 9.08 -10.00 -45.53
N GLY A 638 8.39 -11.12 -45.55
CA GLY A 638 8.10 -11.83 -46.80
C GLY A 638 7.51 -13.21 -46.57
N GLN A 639 7.46 -14.00 -47.64
CA GLN A 639 6.90 -15.34 -47.59
C GLN A 639 7.93 -16.38 -47.99
N ARG A 640 7.94 -17.52 -47.28
CA ARG A 640 8.83 -18.64 -47.56
C ARG A 640 8.22 -19.95 -47.10
N LEU A 641 8.18 -20.94 -48.00
CA LEU A 641 7.71 -22.31 -47.72
C LEU A 641 6.29 -22.38 -47.10
N GLY A 642 5.39 -21.48 -47.50
CA GLY A 642 4.00 -21.44 -47.00
C GLY A 642 3.82 -20.70 -45.67
N PHE A 643 4.84 -19.96 -45.23
CA PHE A 643 4.78 -19.10 -44.06
C PHE A 643 5.04 -17.65 -44.43
N GLU A 644 4.27 -16.74 -43.84
CA GLU A 644 4.60 -15.32 -43.75
C GLU A 644 5.54 -15.11 -42.56
N PHE A 645 6.62 -14.34 -42.76
CA PHE A 645 7.56 -14.04 -41.70
C PHE A 645 7.88 -12.55 -41.62
N SER A 646 8.22 -12.10 -40.42
CA SER A 646 8.81 -10.81 -40.11
C SER A 646 9.98 -10.99 -39.15
N VAL A 647 11.14 -10.43 -39.47
CA VAL A 647 12.33 -10.44 -38.62
C VAL A 647 12.78 -9.02 -38.40
N MET A 648 12.74 -8.56 -37.15
CA MET A 648 13.25 -7.26 -36.73
C MET A 648 14.56 -7.44 -35.97
N VAL A 649 15.59 -6.73 -36.43
CA VAL A 649 16.92 -6.69 -35.81
C VAL A 649 17.15 -5.27 -35.29
N THR A 650 17.50 -5.13 -34.01
CA THR A 650 17.77 -3.83 -33.38
C THR A 650 18.80 -3.96 -32.26
N ALA A 651 19.26 -2.82 -31.71
CA ALA A 651 20.10 -2.80 -30.52
C ALA A 651 19.36 -3.42 -29.32
N ASN A 652 20.07 -4.14 -28.47
CA ASN A 652 19.47 -4.76 -27.29
C ASN A 652 19.04 -3.68 -26.27
N SER A 653 17.74 -3.66 -25.93
CA SER A 653 17.15 -2.75 -24.93
C SER A 653 16.65 -3.48 -23.68
N MET A 654 16.88 -4.80 -23.56
CA MET A 654 16.32 -5.63 -22.49
C MET A 654 17.37 -6.04 -21.42
N GLY A 655 18.44 -5.25 -21.27
CA GLY A 655 19.55 -5.54 -20.36
C GLY A 655 20.43 -6.74 -20.78
N GLY A 656 21.48 -7.01 -19.99
CA GLY A 656 22.48 -8.06 -20.28
C GLY A 656 23.73 -7.54 -21.01
N THR A 657 24.61 -8.45 -21.41
CA THR A 657 25.88 -8.12 -22.10
C THR A 657 25.79 -8.24 -23.62
N GLU A 658 24.68 -8.75 -24.12
CA GLU A 658 24.38 -8.93 -25.54
C GLU A 658 24.10 -7.59 -26.22
N LEU A 659 24.59 -7.45 -27.45
CA LEU A 659 24.56 -6.18 -28.18
C LEU A 659 23.27 -5.98 -29.01
N SER A 660 22.63 -7.08 -29.43
CA SER A 660 21.47 -7.03 -30.32
C SER A 660 20.28 -7.82 -29.79
N MET A 661 19.09 -7.32 -30.14
CA MET A 661 17.83 -8.04 -30.02
C MET A 661 17.34 -8.42 -31.42
N VAL A 662 16.82 -9.63 -31.56
CA VAL A 662 16.12 -10.11 -32.75
C VAL A 662 14.71 -10.53 -32.36
N GLN A 663 13.70 -9.94 -32.98
CA GLN A 663 12.32 -10.41 -32.89
C GLN A 663 11.95 -11.10 -34.19
N ILE A 664 11.39 -12.30 -34.08
CA ILE A 664 10.95 -13.11 -35.21
C ILE A 664 9.48 -13.43 -35.02
N SER A 665 8.67 -13.15 -36.02
CA SER A 665 7.29 -13.61 -36.13
C SER A 665 7.16 -14.46 -37.39
N VAL A 666 6.58 -15.65 -37.28
CA VAL A 666 6.32 -16.56 -38.41
C VAL A 666 4.89 -17.08 -38.28
N MET A 667 4.09 -17.01 -39.34
CA MET A 667 2.69 -17.46 -39.36
C MET A 667 2.45 -18.30 -40.62
N ALA A 668 1.77 -19.43 -40.48
CA ALA A 668 1.31 -20.23 -41.61
C ALA A 668 0.21 -19.46 -42.36
N GLU A 669 0.20 -19.57 -43.70
CA GLU A 669 -0.87 -19.00 -44.54
C GLU A 669 -2.22 -19.71 -44.40
#